data_AF-A0A1G0GYF6-F1
#
_entry.id   AF-A0A1G0GYF6-F1
#
_cell.length_a   1.000
_cell.length_b   1.000
_cell.length_c   1.000
_cell.angle_alpha   90.00
_cell.angle_beta   90.00
_cell.angle_gamma   90.00
#
_symmetry.space_group_name_H-M   'P 1'
#
loop_
_entity.id
_entity.type
_entity.pdbx_description
1 polymer ?
#
loop_
_entity_poly.entity_id
_entity_poly.type
_entity_poly.pdbx_seq_one_letter_code
_entity_poly.pdbx_strand_id
1 'polypeptide(L)'
;MKHLTLQTVVFSFTLFLSAWLLFWVEPLVAKMLLPLLGGTPSVWNTSMMFYQGLLLLGYLYAHLITRYLTLRNQVIFHVLLLIAALFTLPIVMPAYFTTPSIYYPITWLLTALMLMIGAPLFVLCATAPLLQYWFSTTTHKRAHDPYFLYAASNLGSMLALLAYPFVLERMLTLQEQSITWSMTYGILILSMITCATFLKSSNVSPIPTTKPSTLNDQPSWQQQLRWIVLAFVPSSLLLAVTTYLTTDVASIPLLWVIPLAIYLLTFIITFSHQQFFHHHFMLKLQPVTLAMMILILTTKISFLSFSAIFLFQLLNFFVFAMVCHGELANHRPSTPYLTKFYLWIAVGGLLGGLLNALVAPLIFNDLWEYPLVLALACFLRPPIKETGNKLFTILFVIIILSFSINIGTALWRIPEVFNRIEIYIYMAANLLVMLYAQQSSFRYGVLVSLLLLIGYVFLQPVTQHALFQTRTFFGTYKITTDQTASVHKLMHGTTLHGMQYTQREKQKEPLAYYGSPLQEVFSVLPTQPLHIAAIGLGVGTVACYRRPQDTLTFFEIDPAVVKIAKNTRYFTFLHLCPPTNIILGDARLTIQHEPDHVYDIIIVDAFSSDSIPIHLLTKEALNIYLKKLKKNGLLALHISNRHLKLAPILARIANNVQLKSVVGFFKVDSNIHPHIHSSQWVVLSRQMKPLQTLLIYPEWKILIAHPNTPLWRDDFSNILSAM
;
A
#
# COMPACT_ATOMS: atom_id res chain seq x y z
N MET A 1 -17.69 5.62 39.07
CA MET A 1 -17.20 6.67 38.14
C MET A 1 -16.89 7.92 38.96
N LYS A 2 -15.64 8.09 39.40
CA LYS A 2 -15.21 9.26 40.21
C LYS A 2 -15.09 10.49 39.28
N HIS A 3 -15.62 11.63 39.71
CA HIS A 3 -15.75 12.90 38.97
C HIS A 3 -14.60 13.18 37.98
N LEU A 4 -14.89 13.18 36.67
CA LEU A 4 -14.00 13.77 35.67
C LEU A 4 -13.94 15.28 35.92
N THR A 5 -12.76 15.81 36.22
CA THR A 5 -12.56 17.26 36.32
C THR A 5 -12.63 17.88 34.92
N LEU A 6 -13.15 19.12 34.82
CA LEU A 6 -13.25 19.84 33.54
C LEU A 6 -11.90 19.89 32.80
N GLN A 7 -10.81 20.10 33.54
CA GLN A 7 -9.44 20.06 33.03
C GLN A 7 -9.10 18.72 32.33
N THR A 8 -9.45 17.59 32.94
CA THR A 8 -9.24 16.25 32.35
C THR A 8 -10.00 16.10 31.04
N VAL A 9 -11.25 16.58 30.99
CA VAL A 9 -12.10 16.52 29.79
C VAL A 9 -11.50 17.34 28.66
N VAL A 10 -11.12 18.59 28.92
CA VAL A 10 -10.58 19.50 27.89
C VAL A 10 -9.27 18.97 27.31
N PHE A 11 -8.32 18.52 28.14
CA PHE A 11 -7.06 17.94 27.66
C PHE A 11 -7.29 16.64 26.88
N SER A 12 -8.18 15.77 27.35
CA SER A 12 -8.49 14.50 26.67
C SER A 12 -9.17 14.76 25.31
N PHE A 13 -10.13 15.69 25.26
CA PHE A 13 -10.81 16.08 24.03
C PHE A 13 -9.84 16.71 23.03
N THR A 14 -8.94 17.60 23.48
CA THR A 14 -7.96 18.25 22.61
C THR A 14 -7.00 17.22 22.00
N LEU A 15 -6.54 16.23 22.79
CA LEU A 15 -5.71 15.14 22.28
C LEU A 15 -6.44 14.22 21.33
N PHE A 16 -7.68 13.86 21.66
CA PHE A 16 -8.56 13.09 20.77
C PHE A 16 -8.72 13.81 19.43
N LEU A 17 -9.01 15.12 19.45
CA LEU A 17 -9.23 15.93 18.26
C LEU A 17 -7.95 16.06 17.42
N SER A 18 -6.80 16.30 18.07
CA SER A 18 -5.50 16.36 17.40
C SER A 18 -5.17 15.03 16.71
N ALA A 19 -5.40 13.89 17.38
CA ALA A 19 -5.16 12.57 16.83
C ALA A 19 -6.16 12.24 15.71
N TRP A 20 -7.43 12.60 15.87
CA TRP A 20 -8.46 12.45 14.84
C TRP A 20 -8.08 13.19 13.55
N LEU A 21 -7.66 14.46 13.67
CA LEU A 21 -7.20 15.26 12.53
C LEU A 21 -5.98 14.64 11.84
N LEU A 22 -5.01 14.17 12.63
CA LEU A 22 -3.79 13.55 12.13
C LEU A 22 -4.09 12.30 11.29
N PHE A 23 -4.98 11.42 11.77
CA PHE A 23 -5.28 10.16 11.07
C PHE A 23 -6.38 10.26 10.02
N TRP A 24 -7.16 11.34 10.00
CA TRP A 24 -8.09 11.63 8.89
C TRP A 24 -7.35 12.25 7.68
N VAL A 25 -6.37 13.12 7.90
CA VAL A 25 -5.72 13.80 6.77
C VAL A 25 -4.91 12.86 5.88
N GLU A 26 -4.32 11.81 6.45
CA GLU A 26 -3.51 10.84 5.69
C GLU A 26 -4.29 10.17 4.54
N PRO A 27 -5.45 9.51 4.77
CA PRO A 27 -6.23 8.93 3.69
C PRO A 27 -6.93 9.96 2.80
N LEU A 28 -7.28 11.13 3.33
CA LEU A 28 -7.83 12.25 2.56
C LEU A 28 -6.86 12.67 1.45
N VAL A 29 -5.62 12.99 1.82
CA VAL A 29 -4.59 13.43 0.88
C VAL A 29 -4.17 12.30 -0.06
N ALA A 30 -4.03 11.07 0.44
CA ALA A 30 -3.75 9.92 -0.41
C ALA A 30 -4.81 9.80 -1.53
N LYS A 31 -6.09 9.95 -1.19
CA LYS A 31 -7.19 9.90 -2.17
C LYS A 31 -7.16 11.07 -3.16
N MET A 32 -6.76 12.27 -2.74
CA MET A 32 -6.56 13.42 -3.64
C MET A 32 -5.41 13.20 -4.64
N LEU A 33 -4.40 12.39 -4.28
CA LEU A 33 -3.23 12.11 -5.11
C LEU A 33 -3.39 10.89 -6.02
N LEU A 34 -4.32 9.98 -5.72
CA LEU A 34 -4.63 8.80 -6.55
C LEU A 34 -4.87 9.13 -8.04
N PRO A 35 -5.49 10.26 -8.41
CA PRO A 35 -5.68 10.62 -9.81
C PRO A 35 -4.42 10.97 -10.60
N LEU A 36 -3.33 11.27 -9.91
CA LEU A 36 -2.11 11.77 -10.55
C LEU A 36 -1.04 10.69 -10.66
N LEU A 37 -0.87 9.88 -9.61
CA LEU A 37 0.17 8.85 -9.55
C LEU A 37 -0.38 7.41 -9.64
N GLY A 38 -1.70 7.25 -9.64
CA GLY A 38 -2.35 5.94 -9.54
C GLY A 38 -2.38 5.39 -8.10
N GLY A 39 -2.90 4.17 -7.97
CA GLY A 39 -3.08 3.47 -6.69
C GLY A 39 -1.91 2.59 -6.27
N THR A 40 -0.68 2.94 -6.63
CA THR A 40 0.47 2.06 -6.43
C THR A 40 0.90 2.03 -4.95
N PRO A 41 1.46 0.90 -4.46
CA PRO A 41 1.95 0.81 -3.09
C PRO A 41 3.05 1.83 -2.77
N SER A 42 3.84 2.24 -3.77
CA SER A 42 4.92 3.21 -3.62
C SER A 42 4.41 4.60 -3.23
N VAL A 43 3.23 5.02 -3.72
CA VAL A 43 2.59 6.28 -3.31
C VAL A 43 2.32 6.27 -1.80
N TRP A 44 1.79 5.15 -1.31
CA TRP A 44 1.51 4.98 0.12
C TRP A 44 2.80 4.95 0.95
N ASN A 45 3.78 4.12 0.60
CA ASN A 45 5.02 4.01 1.37
C ASN A 45 5.77 5.35 1.45
N THR A 46 5.79 6.10 0.34
CA THR A 46 6.40 7.44 0.30
C THR A 46 5.63 8.42 1.19
N SER A 47 4.30 8.37 1.17
CA SER A 47 3.44 9.19 2.04
C SER A 47 3.65 8.86 3.52
N MET A 48 3.73 7.57 3.87
CA MET A 48 4.02 7.14 5.24
C MET A 48 5.39 7.57 5.72
N MET A 49 6.41 7.43 4.89
CA MET A 49 7.75 7.92 5.21
C MET A 49 7.73 9.44 5.46
N PHE A 50 6.99 10.20 4.66
CA PHE A 50 6.80 11.64 4.85
C PHE A 50 6.10 11.95 6.18
N TYR A 51 4.99 11.26 6.50
CA TYR A 51 4.27 11.42 7.77
C TYR A 51 5.15 11.07 8.98
N GLN A 52 5.93 10.00 8.90
CA GLN A 52 6.91 9.62 9.92
C GLN A 52 8.03 10.67 10.08
N GLY A 53 8.44 11.29 8.97
CA GLY A 53 9.42 12.38 8.96
C GLY A 53 8.90 13.62 9.68
N LEU A 54 7.68 14.06 9.35
CA LEU A 54 7.04 15.18 10.03
C LEU A 54 6.71 14.87 11.50
N LEU A 55 6.36 13.62 11.82
CA LEU A 55 6.20 13.17 13.20
C LEU A 55 7.50 13.32 14.00
N LEU A 56 8.62 12.86 13.44
CA LEU A 56 9.94 13.01 14.05
C LEU A 56 10.29 14.50 14.26
N LEU A 57 10.06 15.34 13.24
CA LEU A 57 10.31 16.78 13.34
C LEU A 57 9.42 17.46 14.38
N GLY A 58 8.14 17.11 14.45
CA GLY A 58 7.21 17.62 15.45
C GLY A 58 7.60 17.21 16.87
N TYR A 59 8.08 15.97 17.06
CA TYR A 59 8.57 15.48 18.35
C TYR A 59 9.89 16.15 18.74
N LEU A 60 10.80 16.36 17.79
CA LEU A 60 12.02 17.12 18.01
C LEU A 60 11.71 18.56 18.41
N TYR A 61 10.80 19.23 17.69
CA TYR A 61 10.32 20.57 18.03
C TYR A 61 9.76 20.59 19.46
N ALA A 62 8.84 19.68 19.80
CA ALA A 62 8.27 19.59 21.15
C ALA A 62 9.36 19.38 22.21
N HIS A 63 10.35 18.52 21.96
CA HIS A 63 11.48 18.30 22.86
C HIS A 63 12.34 19.55 23.05
N LEU A 64 12.62 20.29 21.98
CA LEU A 64 13.43 21.51 22.02
C LEU A 64 12.69 22.64 22.77
N ILE A 65 11.42 22.89 22.46
CA ILE A 65 10.71 24.01 23.10
C ILE A 65 10.43 23.75 24.58
N THR A 66 10.19 22.49 24.97
CA THR A 66 10.02 22.14 26.39
C THR A 66 11.32 22.23 27.18
N ARG A 67 12.47 22.09 26.52
CA ARG A 67 13.79 22.19 27.15
C ARG A 67 14.29 23.63 27.27
N TYR A 68 14.06 24.47 26.26
CA TYR A 68 14.70 25.78 26.16
C TYR A 68 13.77 26.97 26.44
N LEU A 69 12.45 26.81 26.37
CA LEU A 69 11.49 27.91 26.54
C LEU A 69 10.69 27.78 27.83
N THR A 70 10.25 28.92 28.36
CA THR A 70 9.29 28.97 29.47
C THR A 70 7.91 28.49 29.02
N LEU A 71 7.08 27.99 29.94
CA LEU A 71 5.74 27.47 29.64
C LEU A 71 4.88 28.47 28.86
N ARG A 72 4.92 29.75 29.25
CA ARG A 72 4.21 30.84 28.54
C ARG A 72 4.67 30.97 27.09
N ASN A 73 5.97 30.96 26.84
CA ASN A 73 6.52 31.07 25.50
C ASN A 73 6.20 29.81 24.67
N GLN A 74 6.25 28.61 25.26
CA GLN A 74 5.84 27.39 24.57
C GLN A 74 4.41 27.48 24.04
N VAL A 75 3.46 27.94 24.86
CA VAL A 75 2.06 28.14 24.47
C VAL A 75 1.96 29.17 23.35
N ILE A 76 2.58 30.34 23.50
CA ILE A 76 2.51 31.42 22.49
C ILE A 76 3.06 30.95 21.15
N PHE A 77 4.27 30.38 21.13
CA PHE A 77 4.89 29.91 19.90
C PHE A 77 4.06 28.82 19.22
N HIS A 78 3.57 27.83 19.97
CA HIS A 78 2.79 26.74 19.40
C HIS A 78 1.42 27.20 18.87
N VAL A 79 0.72 28.09 19.59
CA VAL A 79 -0.55 28.66 19.12
C VAL A 79 -0.36 29.55 17.89
N LEU A 80 0.70 30.38 17.85
CA LEU A 80 1.03 31.16 16.66
C LEU A 80 1.34 30.27 15.46
N LEU A 81 2.02 29.14 15.69
CA LEU A 81 2.32 28.18 14.63
C LEU A 81 1.06 27.46 14.12
N LEU A 82 0.12 27.11 15.02
CA LEU A 82 -1.21 26.59 14.64
C LEU A 82 -1.99 27.61 13.79
N ILE A 83 -1.97 28.88 14.18
CA ILE A 83 -2.62 29.96 13.42
C ILE A 83 -1.93 30.16 12.07
N ALA A 84 -0.61 30.12 12.00
CA ALA A 84 0.15 30.22 10.76
C ALA A 84 -0.23 29.09 9.78
N ALA A 85 -0.43 27.87 10.29
CA ALA A 85 -0.86 26.73 9.48
C ALA A 85 -2.31 26.86 8.97
N LEU A 86 -3.16 27.74 9.51
CA LEU A 86 -4.48 28.03 8.91
C LEU A 86 -4.36 28.64 7.51
N PHE A 87 -3.29 29.39 7.23
CA PHE A 87 -3.11 30.03 5.92
C PHE A 87 -2.83 29.03 4.79
N THR A 88 -2.54 27.77 5.11
CA THR A 88 -2.39 26.70 4.13
C THR A 88 -3.68 25.90 3.92
N LEU A 89 -4.79 26.28 4.58
CA LEU A 89 -6.09 25.61 4.48
C LEU A 89 -7.06 26.43 3.59
N PRO A 90 -8.01 25.79 2.89
CA PRO A 90 -8.32 24.35 2.90
C PRO A 90 -7.27 23.50 2.18
N ILE A 91 -7.20 22.22 2.54
CA ILE A 91 -6.29 21.26 1.90
C ILE A 91 -6.71 21.08 0.44
N VAL A 92 -5.88 21.54 -0.48
CA VAL A 92 -6.12 21.44 -1.93
C VAL A 92 -4.83 21.17 -2.67
N MET A 93 -4.92 20.50 -3.81
CA MET A 93 -3.76 20.35 -4.70
C MET A 93 -3.50 21.68 -5.41
N PRO A 94 -2.29 22.28 -5.31
CA PRO A 94 -1.99 23.51 -6.03
C PRO A 94 -2.12 23.32 -7.55
N ALA A 95 -2.89 24.17 -8.22
CA ALA A 95 -3.20 24.04 -9.65
C ALA A 95 -1.95 23.99 -10.55
N TYR A 96 -0.90 24.72 -10.18
CA TYR A 96 0.38 24.78 -10.90
C TYR A 96 1.28 23.55 -10.68
N PHE A 97 0.93 22.64 -9.77
CA PHE A 97 1.75 21.48 -9.39
C PHE A 97 0.99 20.17 -9.58
N THR A 98 0.21 20.04 -10.65
CA THR A 98 -0.66 18.88 -10.89
C THR A 98 -0.05 17.80 -11.76
N THR A 99 1.05 18.07 -12.46
CA THR A 99 1.70 17.13 -13.38
C THR A 99 2.87 16.40 -12.70
N PRO A 100 2.79 15.07 -12.50
CA PRO A 100 3.88 14.31 -11.88
C PRO A 100 5.12 14.19 -12.76
N SER A 101 6.28 14.07 -12.10
CA SER A 101 7.52 13.74 -12.77
C SER A 101 7.57 12.24 -13.09
N ILE A 102 7.79 11.91 -14.36
CA ILE A 102 7.93 10.53 -14.85
C ILE A 102 9.23 9.89 -14.34
N TYR A 103 10.30 10.68 -14.24
CA TYR A 103 11.62 10.20 -13.83
C TYR A 103 11.87 10.30 -12.32
N TYR A 104 11.22 11.24 -11.65
CA TYR A 104 11.40 11.50 -10.21
C TYR A 104 10.06 11.57 -9.46
N PRO A 105 9.21 10.52 -9.53
CA PRO A 105 7.87 10.54 -8.95
C PRO A 105 7.88 10.69 -7.42
N ILE A 106 8.87 10.11 -6.74
CA ILE A 106 9.03 10.20 -5.29
C ILE A 106 9.27 11.65 -4.85
N THR A 107 10.23 12.35 -5.47
CA THR A 107 10.55 13.74 -5.14
C THR A 107 9.36 14.66 -5.41
N TRP A 108 8.65 14.42 -6.51
CA TRP A 108 7.42 15.14 -6.82
C TRP A 108 6.35 14.91 -5.74
N LEU A 109 6.13 13.67 -5.33
CA LEU A 109 5.15 13.31 -4.30
C LEU A 109 5.47 13.94 -2.95
N LEU A 110 6.73 13.88 -2.50
CA LEU A 110 7.16 14.54 -1.25
C LEU A 110 6.94 16.06 -1.30
N THR A 111 7.17 16.68 -2.46
CA THR A 111 6.92 18.11 -2.66
C THR A 111 5.43 18.41 -2.62
N ALA A 112 4.59 17.60 -3.28
CA ALA A 112 3.13 17.75 -3.24
C ALA A 112 2.60 17.64 -1.80
N LEU A 113 3.02 16.63 -1.05
CA LEU A 113 2.64 16.45 0.36
C LEU A 113 3.08 17.64 1.23
N MET A 114 4.30 18.15 1.03
CA MET A 114 4.81 19.31 1.75
C MET A 114 3.98 20.56 1.47
N LEU A 115 3.61 20.81 0.21
CA LEU A 115 2.78 21.95 -0.19
C LEU A 115 1.34 21.83 0.32
N MET A 116 0.76 20.63 0.31
CA MET A 116 -0.63 20.42 0.70
C MET A 116 -0.84 20.44 2.22
N ILE A 117 0.03 19.74 2.97
CA ILE A 117 -0.20 19.45 4.39
C ILE A 117 1.04 19.56 5.28
N GLY A 118 2.18 19.97 4.74
CA GLY A 118 3.44 20.02 5.50
C GLY A 118 3.33 20.82 6.80
N ALA A 119 2.85 22.06 6.70
CA ALA A 119 2.64 22.94 7.85
C ALA A 119 1.61 22.38 8.86
N PRO A 120 0.34 22.11 8.49
CA PRO A 120 -0.65 21.67 9.46
C PRO A 120 -0.30 20.32 10.10
N LEU A 121 0.28 19.38 9.34
CA LEU A 121 0.69 18.08 9.88
C LEU A 121 1.85 18.21 10.87
N PHE A 122 2.87 19.04 10.57
CA PHE A 122 3.99 19.30 11.47
C PHE A 122 3.52 19.78 12.85
N VAL A 123 2.58 20.73 12.88
CA VAL A 123 2.07 21.29 14.14
C VAL A 123 1.19 20.29 14.90
N LEU A 124 0.39 19.49 14.19
CA LEU A 124 -0.41 18.41 14.79
C LEU A 124 0.49 17.36 15.45
N CYS A 125 1.58 16.95 14.80
CA CYS A 125 2.54 15.99 15.34
C CYS A 125 3.17 16.47 16.67
N ALA A 126 3.41 17.78 16.81
CA ALA A 126 3.93 18.37 18.04
C ALA A 126 2.89 18.49 19.17
N THR A 127 1.60 18.51 18.84
CA THR A 127 0.53 18.85 19.80
C THR A 127 0.38 17.80 20.90
N ALA A 128 0.47 16.51 20.56
CA ALA A 128 0.34 15.43 21.54
C ALA A 128 1.42 15.44 22.65
N PRO A 129 2.73 15.42 22.34
CA PRO A 129 3.76 15.45 23.36
C PRO A 129 3.73 16.76 24.18
N LEU A 130 3.38 17.90 23.56
CA LEU A 130 3.26 19.18 24.27
C LEU A 130 2.12 19.19 25.27
N LEU A 131 0.92 18.74 24.88
CA LEU A 131 -0.22 18.68 25.78
C LEU A 131 0.01 17.71 26.95
N GLN A 132 0.66 16.57 26.69
CA GLN A 132 1.04 15.64 27.76
C GLN A 132 2.02 16.29 28.74
N TYR A 133 3.02 17.03 28.23
CA TYR A 133 3.96 17.76 29.06
C TYR A 133 3.24 18.86 29.87
N TRP A 134 2.46 19.72 29.22
CA TRP A 134 1.69 20.79 29.87
C TRP A 134 0.76 20.24 30.96
N PHE A 135 0.09 19.11 30.71
CA PHE A 135 -0.75 18.48 31.72
C PHE A 135 0.05 18.04 32.96
N SER A 136 1.27 17.51 32.77
CA SER A 136 2.12 17.09 33.89
C SER A 136 2.60 18.24 34.77
N THR A 137 2.60 19.47 34.24
CA THR A 137 2.90 20.70 35.03
C THR A 137 1.73 21.22 35.86
N THR A 138 0.54 20.65 35.70
CA THR A 138 -0.66 21.12 36.39
C THR A 138 -0.77 20.54 37.81
N THR A 139 -1.57 21.18 38.68
CA THR A 139 -1.79 20.74 40.07
C THR A 139 -2.74 19.53 40.19
N HIS A 140 -3.00 18.80 39.11
CA HIS A 140 -3.98 17.72 39.08
C HIS A 140 -3.46 16.44 39.75
N LYS A 141 -4.32 15.70 40.46
CA LYS A 141 -3.92 14.45 41.18
C LYS A 141 -3.32 13.37 40.27
N ARG A 142 -3.62 13.41 38.97
CA ARG A 142 -3.09 12.48 37.93
C ARG A 142 -1.98 13.10 37.08
N ALA A 143 -1.46 14.27 37.42
CA ALA A 143 -0.41 14.95 36.64
C ALA A 143 0.89 14.11 36.56
N HIS A 144 1.16 13.28 37.57
CA HIS A 144 2.31 12.38 37.62
C HIS A 144 2.18 11.15 36.71
N ASP A 145 0.98 10.81 36.24
CA ASP A 145 0.74 9.68 35.33
C ASP A 145 -0.34 10.04 34.29
N PRO A 146 0.03 10.77 33.22
CA PRO A 146 -0.90 11.20 32.18
C PRO A 146 -1.34 10.06 31.25
N TYR A 147 -1.18 8.78 31.63
CA TYR A 147 -1.47 7.64 30.77
C TYR A 147 -2.90 7.63 30.19
N PHE A 148 -3.89 8.15 30.92
CA PHE A 148 -5.27 8.24 30.42
C PHE A 148 -5.40 9.16 29.18
N LEU A 149 -4.50 10.13 29.02
CA LEU A 149 -4.45 11.02 27.86
C LEU A 149 -3.94 10.27 26.61
N TYR A 150 -3.08 9.28 26.80
CA TYR A 150 -2.63 8.39 25.72
C TYR A 150 -3.81 7.58 25.16
N ALA A 151 -4.70 7.10 26.04
CA ALA A 151 -5.92 6.40 25.62
C ALA A 151 -6.85 7.29 24.77
N ALA A 152 -7.01 8.57 25.11
CA ALA A 152 -7.83 9.50 24.33
C ALA A 152 -7.24 9.75 22.93
N SER A 153 -5.92 9.95 22.83
CA SER A 153 -5.22 10.08 21.55
C SER A 153 -5.40 8.83 20.69
N ASN A 154 -5.17 7.65 21.26
CA ASN A 154 -5.31 6.37 20.55
C ASN A 154 -6.74 6.12 20.06
N LEU A 155 -7.74 6.49 20.86
CA LEU A 155 -9.14 6.41 20.45
C LEU A 155 -9.41 7.33 19.26
N GLY A 156 -8.88 8.56 19.27
CA GLY A 156 -8.98 9.49 18.15
C GLY A 156 -8.35 8.94 16.87
N SER A 157 -7.13 8.39 16.96
CA SER A 157 -6.44 7.74 15.85
C SER A 157 -7.22 6.57 15.26
N MET A 158 -7.69 5.64 16.11
CA MET A 158 -8.43 4.46 15.67
C MET A 158 -9.78 4.80 15.06
N LEU A 159 -10.54 5.69 15.69
CA LEU A 159 -11.84 6.08 15.16
C LEU A 159 -11.70 6.84 13.83
N ALA A 160 -10.72 7.73 13.67
CA ALA A 160 -10.52 8.43 12.40
C ALA A 160 -10.14 7.46 11.26
N LEU A 161 -9.20 6.55 11.54
CA LEU A 161 -8.70 5.59 10.56
C LEU A 161 -9.79 4.62 10.09
N LEU A 162 -10.65 4.14 11.00
CA LEU A 162 -11.78 3.27 10.66
C LEU A 162 -12.96 4.05 10.08
N ALA A 163 -13.26 5.26 10.59
CA ALA A 163 -14.35 6.07 10.06
C ALA A 163 -14.11 6.48 8.60
N TYR A 164 -12.86 6.56 8.15
CA TYR A 164 -12.57 6.99 6.78
C TYR A 164 -13.23 6.12 5.70
N PRO A 165 -12.88 4.83 5.51
CA PRO A 165 -13.49 4.01 4.46
C PRO A 165 -14.98 3.67 4.71
N PHE A 166 -15.43 3.64 5.97
CA PHE A 166 -16.78 3.18 6.31
C PHE A 166 -17.82 4.30 6.42
N VAL A 167 -17.41 5.53 6.71
CA VAL A 167 -18.31 6.67 6.95
C VAL A 167 -17.93 7.86 6.07
N LEU A 168 -16.72 8.41 6.23
CA LEU A 168 -16.32 9.67 5.61
C LEU A 168 -16.27 9.57 4.08
N GLU A 169 -15.62 8.52 3.55
CA GLU A 169 -15.51 8.26 2.11
C GLU A 169 -16.87 8.01 1.44
N ARG A 170 -17.84 7.45 2.17
CA ARG A 170 -19.15 7.10 1.62
C ARG A 170 -20.11 8.28 1.58
N MET A 171 -19.94 9.22 2.51
CA MET A 171 -20.89 10.30 2.75
C MET A 171 -20.41 11.66 2.23
N LEU A 172 -19.09 11.88 2.16
CA LEU A 172 -18.51 13.18 1.89
C LEU A 172 -17.60 13.14 0.65
N THR A 173 -17.75 14.14 -0.22
CA THR A 173 -16.79 14.45 -1.28
C THR A 173 -15.44 14.90 -0.71
N LEU A 174 -14.37 14.81 -1.49
CA LEU A 174 -13.03 15.27 -1.07
C LEU A 174 -13.02 16.75 -0.67
N GLN A 175 -13.80 17.59 -1.35
CA GLN A 175 -13.92 19.01 -1.03
C GLN A 175 -14.62 19.22 0.32
N GLU A 176 -15.74 18.53 0.56
CA GLU A 176 -16.44 18.59 1.85
C GLU A 176 -15.57 18.08 2.99
N GLN A 177 -14.79 17.02 2.76
CA GLN A 177 -13.84 16.50 3.73
C GLN A 177 -12.76 17.54 4.05
N SER A 178 -12.17 18.19 3.05
CA SER A 178 -11.15 19.23 3.23
C SER A 178 -11.67 20.43 4.02
N ILE A 179 -12.89 20.89 3.72
CA ILE A 179 -13.53 21.99 4.46
C ILE A 179 -13.82 21.57 5.90
N THR A 180 -14.44 20.40 6.10
CA THR A 180 -14.80 19.91 7.44
C THR A 180 -13.57 19.67 8.30
N TRP A 181 -12.49 19.13 7.71
CA TRP A 181 -11.20 18.98 8.37
C TRP A 181 -10.64 20.34 8.80
N SER A 182 -10.71 21.35 7.93
CA SER A 182 -10.23 22.71 8.22
C SER A 182 -11.03 23.39 9.34
N MET A 183 -12.36 23.22 9.36
CA MET A 183 -13.20 23.69 10.47
C MET A 183 -12.84 23.00 11.79
N THR A 184 -12.62 21.68 11.74
CA THR A 184 -12.22 20.87 12.89
C THR A 184 -10.84 21.29 13.41
N TYR A 185 -9.93 21.68 12.53
CA TYR A 185 -8.64 22.28 12.90
C TYR A 185 -8.80 23.62 13.63
N GLY A 186 -9.74 24.48 13.19
CA GLY A 186 -10.09 25.70 13.94
C GLY A 186 -10.59 25.41 15.37
N ILE A 187 -11.40 24.36 15.54
CA ILE A 187 -11.86 23.90 16.87
C ILE A 187 -10.68 23.42 17.73
N LEU A 188 -9.68 22.77 17.13
CA LEU A 188 -8.46 22.38 17.84
C LEU A 188 -7.72 23.60 18.39
N ILE A 189 -7.60 24.69 17.62
CA ILE A 189 -6.95 25.93 18.08
C ILE A 189 -7.66 26.50 19.30
N LEU A 190 -8.99 26.58 19.25
CA LEU A 190 -9.80 27.05 20.39
C LEU A 190 -9.62 26.15 21.61
N SER A 191 -9.58 24.83 21.40
CA SER A 191 -9.36 23.85 22.47
C SER A 191 -7.95 23.96 23.07
N MET A 192 -6.93 24.25 22.25
CA MET A 192 -5.55 24.51 22.69
C MET A 192 -5.44 25.78 23.54
N ILE A 193 -6.08 26.87 23.11
CA ILE A 193 -6.16 28.12 23.90
C ILE A 193 -6.88 27.85 25.22
N THR A 194 -7.95 27.04 25.20
CA THR A 194 -8.68 26.67 26.42
C THR A 194 -7.79 25.85 27.36
N CYS A 195 -7.03 24.86 26.87
CA CYS A 195 -6.03 24.13 27.65
C CYS A 195 -5.02 25.08 28.31
N ALA A 196 -4.57 26.11 27.59
CA ALA A 196 -3.61 27.08 28.10
C ALA A 196 -4.14 27.90 29.30
N THR A 197 -5.45 28.14 29.40
CA THR A 197 -6.03 28.89 30.55
C THR A 197 -5.92 28.12 31.87
N PHE A 198 -5.81 26.78 31.82
CA PHE A 198 -5.60 25.95 33.01
C PHE A 198 -4.13 25.88 33.46
N LEU A 199 -3.20 26.37 32.65
CA LEU A 199 -1.80 26.46 33.00
C LEU A 199 -1.61 27.69 33.89
N LYS A 200 -1.57 27.49 35.21
CA LYS A 200 -1.29 28.59 36.17
C LYS A 200 0.00 29.30 35.76
N SER A 201 0.00 30.63 35.84
CA SER A 201 1.19 31.50 35.71
C SER A 201 2.13 31.29 36.90
N SER A 202 2.56 30.06 37.12
CA SER A 202 3.66 29.77 38.01
C SER A 202 4.93 30.00 37.20
N ASN A 203 5.85 30.81 37.72
CA ASN A 203 7.26 30.79 37.32
C ASN A 203 7.83 29.40 37.65
N VAL A 204 7.38 28.37 36.93
CA VAL A 204 7.96 27.03 36.98
C VAL A 204 9.27 27.20 36.24
N SER A 205 10.34 27.35 37.02
CA SER A 205 11.71 27.27 36.52
C SER A 205 11.83 26.04 35.60
N PRO A 206 12.59 26.13 34.49
CA PRO A 206 12.90 24.95 33.71
C PRO A 206 13.45 23.89 34.67
N ILE A 207 12.78 22.73 34.70
CA ILE A 207 13.04 21.53 35.52
C ILE A 207 14.11 21.77 36.60
N PRO A 208 13.78 21.83 37.92
CA PRO A 208 14.83 21.60 38.90
C PRO A 208 15.41 20.25 38.52
N THR A 209 16.69 20.23 38.15
CA THR A 209 17.46 19.01 37.98
C THR A 209 17.33 18.26 39.30
N THR A 210 16.32 17.41 39.43
CA THR A 210 16.41 16.26 40.31
C THR A 210 17.63 15.55 39.79
N LYS A 211 18.76 15.74 40.48
CA LYS A 211 19.95 14.91 40.27
C LYS A 211 19.42 13.49 40.13
N PRO A 212 19.71 12.78 39.02
CA PRO A 212 19.23 11.42 38.86
C PRO A 212 19.60 10.68 40.14
N SER A 213 18.61 10.16 40.85
CA SER A 213 18.80 9.58 42.18
C SER A 213 19.67 8.33 42.17
N THR A 214 20.14 7.89 41.00
CA THR A 214 21.39 7.17 40.82
C THR A 214 22.03 7.57 39.47
N LEU A 215 23.37 7.61 39.37
CA LEU A 215 24.10 7.72 38.10
C LEU A 215 23.81 6.55 37.12
N ASN A 216 23.10 5.50 37.58
CA ASN A 216 22.81 4.27 36.83
C ASN A 216 21.50 4.30 36.02
N ASP A 217 20.65 5.33 36.13
CA ASP A 217 19.35 5.38 35.44
C ASP A 217 19.38 6.05 34.04
N GLN A 218 20.55 6.54 33.59
CA GLN A 218 20.65 7.16 32.28
C GLN A 218 20.70 6.06 31.18
N PRO A 219 19.83 6.12 30.16
CA PRO A 219 19.79 5.08 29.15
C PRO A 219 21.08 5.05 28.33
N SER A 220 21.72 3.89 28.27
CA SER A 220 22.97 3.70 27.52
C SER A 220 22.77 3.87 26.02
N TRP A 221 23.83 4.16 25.26
CA TRP A 221 23.76 4.21 23.80
C TRP A 221 23.28 2.89 23.18
N GLN A 222 23.63 1.76 23.77
CA GLN A 222 23.15 0.43 23.34
C GLN A 222 21.65 0.28 23.55
N GLN A 223 21.10 0.76 24.68
CA GLN A 223 19.67 0.75 24.93
C GLN A 223 18.92 1.65 23.93
N GLN A 224 19.47 2.84 23.65
CA GLN A 224 18.90 3.75 22.65
C GLN A 224 18.89 3.13 21.26
N LEU A 225 19.99 2.48 20.84
CA LEU A 225 20.05 1.76 19.57
C LEU A 225 19.03 0.61 19.53
N ARG A 226 18.88 -0.13 20.63
CA ARG A 226 17.87 -1.20 20.72
C ARG A 226 16.45 -0.65 20.55
N TRP A 227 16.13 0.52 21.11
CA TRP A 227 14.83 1.15 20.89
C TRP A 227 14.59 1.51 19.43
N ILE A 228 15.60 2.07 18.76
CA ILE A 228 15.54 2.40 17.33
C ILE A 228 15.26 1.14 16.52
N VAL A 229 16.02 0.07 16.74
CA VAL A 229 15.91 -1.17 15.95
C VAL A 229 14.59 -1.90 16.23
N LEU A 230 14.12 -1.93 17.47
CA LEU A 230 12.82 -2.52 17.83
C LEU A 230 11.63 -1.72 17.30
N ALA A 231 11.76 -0.40 17.09
CA ALA A 231 10.72 0.41 16.44
C ALA A 231 10.81 0.35 14.90
N PHE A 232 12.02 0.20 14.37
CA PHE A 232 12.30 0.04 12.94
C PHE A 232 11.63 -1.19 12.35
N VAL A 233 11.75 -2.35 12.99
CA VAL A 233 11.21 -3.62 12.49
C VAL A 233 9.70 -3.56 12.22
N PRO A 234 8.83 -3.26 13.20
CA PRO A 234 7.39 -3.23 12.97
C PRO A 234 6.96 -2.11 12.00
N SER A 235 7.64 -0.96 12.01
CA SER A 235 7.40 0.11 11.02
C SER A 235 7.74 -0.35 9.60
N SER A 236 8.87 -1.06 9.43
CA SER A 236 9.28 -1.61 8.15
C SER A 236 8.35 -2.75 7.71
N LEU A 237 7.95 -3.64 8.62
CA LEU A 237 7.00 -4.71 8.32
C LEU A 237 5.64 -4.17 7.91
N LEU A 238 5.16 -3.08 8.53
CA LEU A 238 3.92 -2.41 8.14
C LEU A 238 3.93 -2.04 6.65
N LEU A 239 5.02 -1.43 6.18
CA LEU A 239 5.15 -0.99 4.78
C LEU A 239 5.40 -2.17 3.84
N ALA A 240 6.24 -3.12 4.24
CA ALA A 240 6.55 -4.31 3.45
C ALA A 240 5.33 -5.22 3.26
N VAL A 241 4.58 -5.51 4.33
CA VAL A 241 3.35 -6.32 4.24
C VAL A 241 2.28 -5.61 3.44
N THR A 242 2.16 -4.29 3.58
CA THR A 242 1.22 -3.50 2.77
C THR A 242 1.56 -3.60 1.29
N THR A 243 2.84 -3.48 0.93
CA THR A 243 3.33 -3.59 -0.44
C THR A 243 3.06 -4.97 -1.03
N TYR A 244 3.39 -6.02 -0.28
CA TYR A 244 3.11 -7.41 -0.67
C TYR A 244 1.61 -7.64 -0.86
N LEU A 245 0.78 -7.20 0.09
CA LEU A 245 -0.67 -7.37 0.02
C LEU A 245 -1.28 -6.60 -1.15
N THR A 246 -0.78 -5.41 -1.47
CA THR A 246 -1.35 -4.55 -2.53
C THR A 246 -0.79 -4.82 -3.93
N THR A 247 0.32 -5.54 -4.04
CA THR A 247 0.96 -5.91 -5.31
C THR A 247 0.62 -7.35 -5.72
N ASP A 248 0.80 -8.29 -4.79
CA ASP A 248 0.79 -9.72 -5.08
C ASP A 248 -0.50 -10.41 -4.66
N VAL A 249 -1.20 -9.86 -3.67
CA VAL A 249 -2.41 -10.45 -3.08
C VAL A 249 -3.65 -9.79 -3.72
N ALA A 250 -4.01 -8.55 -3.37
CA ALA A 250 -5.09 -7.80 -4.03
C ALA A 250 -4.73 -6.33 -4.22
N SER A 251 -4.83 -5.82 -5.45
CA SER A 251 -4.61 -4.40 -5.73
C SER A 251 -5.88 -3.58 -5.47
N ILE A 252 -6.16 -3.35 -4.18
CA ILE A 252 -7.30 -2.54 -3.73
C ILE A 252 -6.76 -1.22 -3.15
N PRO A 253 -7.11 -0.05 -3.70
CA PRO A 253 -6.73 1.22 -3.10
C PRO A 253 -7.25 1.34 -1.66
N LEU A 254 -6.49 1.98 -0.77
CA LEU A 254 -6.79 2.15 0.66
C LEU A 254 -6.75 0.86 1.51
N LEU A 255 -6.34 -0.29 0.96
CA LEU A 255 -6.15 -1.53 1.74
C LEU A 255 -5.13 -1.39 2.87
N TRP A 256 -4.22 -0.41 2.77
CA TRP A 256 -3.20 -0.08 3.76
C TRP A 256 -3.76 0.38 5.12
N VAL A 257 -5.01 0.84 5.18
CA VAL A 257 -5.69 1.24 6.42
C VAL A 257 -5.69 0.08 7.42
N ILE A 258 -5.84 -1.16 6.93
CA ILE A 258 -5.91 -2.36 7.78
C ILE A 258 -4.55 -2.65 8.47
N PRO A 259 -3.43 -2.82 7.74
CA PRO A 259 -2.10 -2.92 8.37
C PRO A 259 -1.79 -1.77 9.32
N LEU A 260 -2.09 -0.52 8.97
CA LEU A 260 -1.84 0.63 9.85
C LEU A 260 -2.67 0.54 11.14
N ALA A 261 -3.94 0.13 11.04
CA ALA A 261 -4.80 -0.06 12.20
C ALA A 261 -4.24 -1.14 13.14
N ILE A 262 -3.76 -2.26 12.57
CA ILE A 262 -3.12 -3.34 13.31
C ILE A 262 -1.84 -2.85 14.00
N TYR A 263 -0.99 -2.09 13.28
CA TYR A 263 0.24 -1.51 13.83
C TYR A 263 -0.07 -0.66 15.08
N LEU A 264 -1.01 0.27 14.97
CA LEU A 264 -1.40 1.12 16.10
C LEU A 264 -2.06 0.32 17.22
N LEU A 265 -2.88 -0.68 16.91
CA LEU A 265 -3.47 -1.58 17.89
C LEU A 265 -2.39 -2.29 18.71
N THR A 266 -1.30 -2.75 18.09
CA THR A 266 -0.20 -3.36 18.84
C THR A 266 0.47 -2.38 19.81
N PHE A 267 0.64 -1.11 19.43
CA PHE A 267 1.10 -0.07 20.36
C PHE A 267 0.13 0.14 21.52
N ILE A 268 -1.18 0.23 21.22
CA ILE A 268 -2.22 0.41 22.24
C ILE A 268 -2.19 -0.72 23.26
N ILE A 269 -2.15 -1.97 22.79
CA ILE A 269 -2.16 -3.15 23.66
C ILE A 269 -0.89 -3.23 24.49
N THR A 270 0.30 -3.09 23.88
CA THR A 270 1.58 -3.32 24.57
C THR A 270 1.93 -2.23 25.57
N PHE A 271 1.56 -0.98 25.29
CA PHE A 271 1.77 0.14 26.20
C PHE A 271 0.65 0.32 27.22
N SER A 272 -0.43 -0.49 27.17
CA SER A 272 -1.52 -0.47 28.15
C SER A 272 -1.11 -0.94 29.55
N HIS A 273 -1.75 -0.35 30.56
CA HIS A 273 -1.53 -0.72 31.96
C HIS A 273 -2.10 -2.11 32.30
N GLN A 274 -3.07 -2.60 31.52
CA GLN A 274 -3.61 -3.96 31.59
C GLN A 274 -3.25 -4.70 30.30
N GLN A 275 -2.12 -5.42 30.32
CA GLN A 275 -1.67 -6.18 29.17
C GLN A 275 -2.58 -7.40 28.94
N PHE A 276 -3.59 -7.27 28.07
CA PHE A 276 -4.52 -8.36 27.70
C PHE A 276 -3.80 -9.59 27.15
N PHE A 277 -2.68 -9.39 26.46
CA PHE A 277 -1.83 -10.46 25.95
C PHE A 277 -0.47 -10.39 26.62
N HIS A 278 -0.11 -11.42 27.37
CA HIS A 278 1.24 -11.52 27.92
C HIS A 278 2.26 -11.67 26.80
N HIS A 279 3.34 -10.88 26.86
CA HIS A 279 4.42 -10.90 25.87
C HIS A 279 4.96 -12.33 25.61
N HIS A 280 5.03 -13.16 26.66
CA HIS A 280 5.45 -14.56 26.55
C HIS A 280 4.56 -15.43 25.64
N PHE A 281 3.25 -15.17 25.60
CA PHE A 281 2.35 -15.89 24.68
C PHE A 281 2.66 -15.55 23.23
N MET A 282 2.92 -14.27 22.92
CA MET A 282 3.29 -13.82 21.57
C MET A 282 4.61 -14.45 21.12
N LEU A 283 5.58 -14.59 22.02
CA LEU A 283 6.83 -15.29 21.72
C LEU A 283 6.63 -16.77 21.38
N LYS A 284 5.63 -17.46 21.96
CA LYS A 284 5.29 -18.85 21.64
C LYS A 284 4.49 -18.99 20.35
N LEU A 285 3.68 -17.98 20.02
CA LEU A 285 2.86 -17.95 18.80
C LEU A 285 3.70 -17.64 17.55
N GLN A 286 4.74 -16.82 17.68
CA GLN A 286 5.58 -16.36 16.55
C GLN A 286 6.16 -17.50 15.68
N PRO A 287 6.74 -18.59 16.23
CA PRO A 287 7.16 -19.75 15.42
C PRO A 287 6.05 -20.36 14.58
N VAL A 288 4.82 -20.41 15.09
CA VAL A 288 3.67 -21.01 14.40
C VAL A 288 3.27 -20.17 13.20
N THR A 289 3.11 -18.86 13.39
CA THR A 289 2.75 -17.95 12.29
C THR A 289 3.86 -17.86 11.25
N LEU A 290 5.12 -17.90 11.68
CA LEU A 290 6.27 -17.88 10.78
C LEU A 290 6.42 -19.17 9.96
N ALA A 291 6.19 -20.34 10.56
CA ALA A 291 6.20 -21.60 9.81
C ALA A 291 5.12 -21.63 8.72
N MET A 292 3.91 -21.14 9.04
CA MET A 292 2.85 -20.97 8.04
C MET A 292 3.23 -19.95 6.97
N MET A 293 3.88 -18.86 7.36
CA MET A 293 4.34 -17.83 6.43
C MET A 293 5.39 -18.37 5.44
N ILE A 294 6.37 -19.15 5.92
CA ILE A 294 7.35 -19.81 5.06
C ILE A 294 6.63 -20.76 4.10
N LEU A 295 5.66 -21.55 4.57
CA LEU A 295 4.87 -22.41 3.69
C LEU A 295 4.14 -21.61 2.59
N ILE A 296 3.47 -20.50 2.94
CA ILE A 296 2.76 -19.64 1.98
C ILE A 296 3.72 -19.03 0.93
N LEU A 297 4.91 -18.59 1.35
CA LEU A 297 5.88 -17.97 0.46
C LEU A 297 6.59 -18.96 -0.47
N THR A 298 6.70 -20.23 -0.05
CA THR A 298 7.52 -21.25 -0.74
C THR A 298 6.72 -22.24 -1.54
N THR A 299 5.41 -22.34 -1.31
CA THR A 299 4.55 -23.34 -1.96
C THR A 299 3.30 -22.69 -2.54
N LYS A 300 2.86 -23.19 -3.69
CA LYS A 300 1.56 -22.81 -4.25
C LYS A 300 0.46 -23.64 -3.60
N ILE A 301 -0.09 -23.15 -2.49
CA ILE A 301 -1.11 -23.88 -1.71
C ILE A 301 -2.48 -23.69 -2.35
N SER A 302 -2.90 -24.64 -3.18
CA SER A 302 -4.15 -24.56 -3.96
C SER A 302 -5.43 -24.62 -3.12
N PHE A 303 -5.39 -25.16 -1.90
CA PHE A 303 -6.57 -25.30 -1.04
C PHE A 303 -6.83 -24.11 -0.11
N LEU A 304 -5.87 -23.19 0.05
CA LEU A 304 -6.10 -21.98 0.85
C LEU A 304 -6.81 -20.95 -0.01
N SER A 305 -7.92 -20.43 0.52
CA SER A 305 -8.58 -19.31 -0.12
C SER A 305 -7.70 -18.06 -0.05
N PHE A 306 -7.91 -17.18 -1.01
CA PHE A 306 -7.29 -15.85 -1.05
C PHE A 306 -7.43 -15.11 0.29
N SER A 307 -8.64 -15.07 0.84
CA SER A 307 -8.93 -14.40 2.11
C SER A 307 -8.19 -15.03 3.28
N ALA A 308 -7.98 -16.35 3.27
CA ALA A 308 -7.19 -17.02 4.29
C ALA A 308 -5.73 -16.55 4.25
N ILE A 309 -5.10 -16.53 3.06
CA ILE A 309 -3.73 -16.02 2.90
C ILE A 309 -3.64 -14.57 3.40
N PHE A 310 -4.55 -13.71 2.95
CA PHE A 310 -4.61 -12.31 3.38
C PHE A 310 -4.69 -12.17 4.91
N LEU A 311 -5.60 -12.87 5.57
CA LEU A 311 -5.77 -12.83 7.02
C LEU A 311 -4.55 -13.39 7.76
N PHE A 312 -3.93 -14.46 7.26
CA PHE A 312 -2.71 -15.02 7.85
C PHE A 312 -1.52 -14.06 7.77
N GLN A 313 -1.38 -13.31 6.67
CA GLN A 313 -0.33 -12.29 6.54
C GLN A 313 -0.50 -11.17 7.57
N LEU A 314 -1.74 -10.71 7.77
CA LEU A 314 -2.06 -9.72 8.80
C LEU A 314 -1.85 -10.24 10.22
N LEU A 315 -2.20 -11.50 10.49
CA LEU A 315 -1.93 -12.15 11.78
C LEU A 315 -0.43 -12.27 12.05
N ASN A 316 0.35 -12.69 11.05
CA ASN A 316 1.80 -12.78 11.18
C ASN A 316 2.41 -11.40 11.47
N PHE A 317 1.98 -10.37 10.74
CA PHE A 317 2.39 -8.99 11.01
C PHE A 317 2.03 -8.55 12.44
N PHE A 318 0.80 -8.79 12.88
CA PHE A 318 0.35 -8.49 14.25
C PHE A 318 1.24 -9.14 15.31
N VAL A 319 1.54 -10.44 15.18
CA VAL A 319 2.37 -11.18 16.15
C VAL A 319 3.79 -10.63 16.20
N PHE A 320 4.42 -10.37 15.04
CA PHE A 320 5.76 -9.80 14.98
C PHE A 320 5.82 -8.38 15.57
N ALA A 321 4.82 -7.55 15.28
CA ALA A 321 4.71 -6.21 15.85
C ALA A 321 4.47 -6.25 17.37
N MET A 322 3.60 -7.15 17.86
CA MET A 322 3.37 -7.38 19.29
C MET A 322 4.64 -7.82 20.03
N VAL A 323 5.48 -8.66 19.43
CA VAL A 323 6.77 -9.04 20.00
C VAL A 323 7.69 -7.82 20.11
N CYS A 324 7.89 -7.07 19.03
CA CYS A 324 8.80 -5.93 19.03
C CYS A 324 8.32 -4.79 19.95
N HIS A 325 7.03 -4.43 19.89
CA HIS A 325 6.44 -3.40 20.75
C HIS A 325 6.35 -3.84 22.21
N GLY A 326 6.13 -5.13 22.48
CA GLY A 326 6.18 -5.67 23.84
C GLY A 326 7.57 -5.52 24.47
N GLU A 327 8.63 -5.80 23.70
CA GLU A 327 10.01 -5.57 24.13
C GLU A 327 10.31 -4.08 24.35
N LEU A 328 9.80 -3.17 23.48
CA LEU A 328 9.91 -1.73 23.71
C LEU A 328 9.21 -1.30 25.00
N ALA A 329 7.99 -1.77 25.23
CA ALA A 329 7.21 -1.43 26.41
C ALA A 329 7.89 -1.93 27.71
N ASN A 330 8.48 -3.11 27.69
CA ASN A 330 9.24 -3.68 28.81
C ASN A 330 10.52 -2.88 29.14
N HIS A 331 11.13 -2.26 28.13
CA HIS A 331 12.37 -1.47 28.26
C HIS A 331 12.13 0.05 28.33
N ARG A 332 10.90 0.49 28.65
CA ARG A 332 10.58 1.92 28.81
C ARG A 332 11.39 2.52 29.97
N PRO A 333 12.04 3.69 29.78
CA PRO A 333 12.81 4.32 30.84
C PRO A 333 11.92 5.08 31.83
N SER A 334 12.51 5.61 32.91
CA SER A 334 11.83 6.47 33.87
C SER A 334 11.34 7.79 33.23
N THR A 335 10.36 8.44 33.87
CA THR A 335 9.66 9.64 33.39
C THR A 335 10.58 10.75 32.83
N PRO A 336 11.75 11.05 33.42
CA PRO A 336 12.65 12.09 32.89
C PRO A 336 13.17 11.83 31.47
N TYR A 337 13.25 10.57 31.04
CA TYR A 337 13.77 10.18 29.72
C TYR A 337 12.68 9.78 28.73
N LEU A 338 11.40 9.91 29.09
CA LEU A 338 10.28 9.44 28.29
C LEU A 338 10.14 10.18 26.94
N THR A 339 10.39 11.50 26.93
CA THR A 339 10.39 12.29 25.68
C THR A 339 11.50 11.84 24.73
N LYS A 340 12.70 11.57 25.27
CA LYS A 340 13.84 11.03 24.52
C LYS A 340 13.55 9.62 23.98
N PHE A 341 12.86 8.79 24.76
CA PHE A 341 12.43 7.46 24.33
C PHE A 341 11.50 7.51 23.11
N TYR A 342 10.44 8.33 23.16
CA TYR A 342 9.54 8.48 22.01
C TYR A 342 10.19 9.11 20.79
N LEU A 343 11.17 10.01 20.98
CA LEU A 343 11.97 10.55 19.89
C LEU A 343 12.74 9.45 19.16
N TRP A 344 13.42 8.56 19.89
CA TRP A 344 14.14 7.43 19.29
C TRP A 344 13.23 6.37 18.65
N ILE A 345 12.03 6.17 19.19
CA ILE A 345 10.99 5.37 18.52
C ILE A 345 10.61 6.00 17.18
N ALA A 346 10.40 7.31 17.13
CA ALA A 346 10.08 8.02 15.88
C ALA A 346 11.22 7.92 14.86
N VAL A 347 12.48 7.97 15.30
CA VAL A 347 13.66 7.71 14.45
C VAL A 347 13.61 6.31 13.86
N GLY A 348 13.38 5.27 14.67
CA GLY A 348 13.23 3.90 14.18
C GLY A 348 12.08 3.78 13.18
N GLY A 349 10.95 4.41 13.48
CA GLY A 349 9.79 4.51 12.57
C GLY A 349 10.16 5.06 11.20
N LEU A 350 10.78 6.24 11.15
CA LEU A 350 11.24 6.88 9.91
C LEU A 350 12.28 6.05 9.15
N LEU A 351 13.23 5.42 9.84
CA LEU A 351 14.20 4.54 9.19
C LEU A 351 13.52 3.35 8.51
N GLY A 352 12.44 2.82 9.11
CA GLY A 352 11.59 1.81 8.49
C GLY A 352 10.93 2.35 7.22
N GLY A 353 10.39 3.58 7.28
CA GLY A 353 9.90 4.32 6.12
C GLY A 353 10.92 4.45 4.99
N LEU A 354 12.12 4.95 5.31
CA LEU A 354 13.22 5.16 4.37
C LEU A 354 13.66 3.86 3.70
N LEU A 355 13.74 2.76 4.45
CA LEU A 355 14.07 1.45 3.89
C LEU A 355 13.07 1.06 2.78
N ASN A 356 11.77 1.12 3.07
CA ASN A 356 10.75 0.57 2.18
C ASN A 356 10.39 1.53 1.02
N ALA A 357 10.43 2.84 1.27
CA ALA A 357 10.05 3.83 0.26
C ALA A 357 11.20 4.18 -0.69
N LEU A 358 12.45 4.19 -0.22
CA LEU A 358 13.60 4.68 -1.00
C LEU A 358 14.66 3.61 -1.24
N VAL A 359 15.14 2.96 -0.19
CA VAL A 359 16.34 2.11 -0.28
C VAL A 359 16.04 0.79 -0.99
N ALA A 360 14.99 0.08 -0.57
CA ALA A 360 14.64 -1.23 -1.10
C ALA A 360 14.30 -1.20 -2.60
N PRO A 361 13.50 -0.24 -3.12
CA PRO A 361 13.23 -0.14 -4.55
C PRO A 361 14.47 0.16 -5.43
N LEU A 362 15.52 0.77 -4.86
CA LEU A 362 16.76 1.07 -5.58
C LEU A 362 17.75 -0.09 -5.60
N ILE A 363 17.74 -0.93 -4.55
CA ILE A 363 18.68 -2.05 -4.39
C ILE A 363 18.09 -3.35 -4.95
N PHE A 364 16.78 -3.55 -4.79
CA PHE A 364 16.12 -4.81 -5.09
C PHE A 364 15.16 -4.70 -6.28
N ASN A 365 15.27 -5.66 -7.21
CA ASN A 365 14.33 -5.82 -8.32
C ASN A 365 13.02 -6.55 -7.92
N ASP A 366 12.93 -6.99 -6.66
CA ASP A 366 11.75 -7.64 -6.07
C ASP A 366 11.50 -7.15 -4.62
N LEU A 367 10.43 -7.65 -4.00
CA LEU A 367 10.02 -7.33 -2.63
C LEU A 367 10.82 -8.08 -1.56
N TRP A 368 12.15 -7.85 -1.53
CA TRP A 368 13.07 -8.50 -0.58
C TRP A 368 13.01 -7.93 0.84
N GLU A 369 12.57 -6.68 1.00
CA GLU A 369 12.42 -6.03 2.30
C GLU A 369 11.56 -6.84 3.27
N TYR A 370 10.54 -7.54 2.78
CA TYR A 370 9.64 -8.29 3.64
C TYR A 370 10.30 -9.49 4.35
N PRO A 371 10.90 -10.46 3.63
CA PRO A 371 11.61 -11.57 4.28
C PRO A 371 12.83 -11.11 5.08
N LEU A 372 13.55 -10.08 4.63
CA LEU A 372 14.72 -9.56 5.34
C LEU A 372 14.37 -8.97 6.71
N VAL A 373 13.26 -8.24 6.80
CA VAL A 373 12.83 -7.62 8.05
C VAL A 373 12.21 -8.66 9.00
N LEU A 374 11.52 -9.68 8.47
CA LEU A 374 11.09 -10.84 9.27
C LEU A 374 12.29 -11.56 9.90
N ALA A 375 13.35 -11.79 9.11
CA ALA A 375 14.60 -12.35 9.62
C ALA A 375 15.23 -11.46 10.71
N LEU A 376 15.30 -10.15 10.48
CA LEU A 376 15.80 -9.20 11.48
C LEU A 376 15.01 -9.24 12.79
N ALA A 377 13.68 -9.31 12.72
CA ALA A 377 12.83 -9.45 13.90
C ALA A 377 13.17 -10.69 14.73
N CYS A 378 13.54 -11.79 14.06
CA CYS A 378 13.91 -13.05 14.70
C CYS A 378 15.24 -12.94 15.46
N PHE A 379 16.19 -12.10 15.01
CA PHE A 379 17.42 -11.81 15.76
C PHE A 379 17.18 -10.98 17.03
N LEU A 380 16.13 -10.15 17.05
CA LEU A 380 15.82 -9.25 18.16
C LEU A 380 14.94 -9.88 19.25
N ARG A 381 14.35 -11.04 18.96
CA ARG A 381 13.47 -11.77 19.87
C ARG A 381 14.24 -12.22 21.13
N PRO A 382 13.71 -12.03 22.35
CA PRO A 382 14.32 -12.59 23.56
C PRO A 382 14.26 -14.13 23.55
N PRO A 383 15.30 -14.82 24.06
CA PRO A 383 15.34 -16.29 24.07
C PRO A 383 14.34 -16.88 25.08
N ILE A 384 13.68 -17.97 24.68
CA ILE A 384 12.89 -18.79 25.62
C ILE A 384 13.81 -19.90 26.12
N LYS A 385 14.30 -19.78 27.36
CA LYS A 385 15.10 -20.82 28.00
C LYS A 385 14.19 -21.93 28.50
N GLU A 386 14.17 -23.06 27.80
CA GLU A 386 13.58 -24.30 28.30
C GLU A 386 14.68 -25.21 28.88
N THR A 387 14.37 -25.85 30.00
CA THR A 387 15.24 -26.84 30.65
C THR A 387 14.99 -28.23 30.07
N GLY A 388 15.88 -28.79 29.25
CA GLY A 388 15.89 -30.25 29.03
C GLY A 388 16.57 -30.89 27.81
N ASN A 389 17.57 -31.74 28.12
CA ASN A 389 17.94 -33.08 27.61
C ASN A 389 18.55 -33.38 26.21
N LYS A 390 19.60 -34.23 26.23
CA LYS A 390 20.43 -34.70 25.10
C LYS A 390 19.70 -35.52 24.01
N LEU A 391 18.52 -36.08 24.31
CA LEU A 391 17.67 -36.85 23.39
C LEU A 391 17.19 -36.02 22.18
N PHE A 392 17.13 -34.70 22.34
CA PHE A 392 16.73 -33.73 21.31
C PHE A 392 17.75 -33.60 20.16
N THR A 393 19.02 -33.93 20.40
CA THR A 393 20.10 -33.86 19.40
C THR A 393 20.00 -34.96 18.34
N ILE A 394 19.40 -36.11 18.69
CA ILE A 394 19.19 -37.25 17.79
C ILE A 394 18.00 -36.97 16.85
N LEU A 395 16.94 -36.34 17.35
CA LEU A 395 15.83 -35.84 16.54
C LEU A 395 16.28 -34.75 15.55
N PHE A 396 17.23 -33.91 15.94
CA PHE A 396 17.81 -32.85 15.11
C PHE A 396 18.51 -33.39 13.84
N VAL A 397 19.25 -34.50 13.95
CA VAL A 397 19.93 -35.14 12.81
C VAL A 397 18.93 -35.82 11.87
N ILE A 398 17.88 -36.45 12.40
CA ILE A 398 16.81 -37.09 11.61
C ILE A 398 15.97 -36.04 10.86
N ILE A 399 15.74 -34.86 11.45
CA ILE A 399 15.04 -33.74 10.83
C ILE A 399 15.88 -33.13 9.70
N ILE A 400 17.19 -32.96 9.88
CA ILE A 400 18.10 -32.47 8.82
C ILE A 400 18.22 -33.48 7.66
N LEU A 401 18.27 -34.78 7.94
CA LEU A 401 18.28 -35.84 6.92
C LEU A 401 16.96 -35.89 6.14
N SER A 402 15.81 -35.77 6.81
CA SER A 402 14.50 -35.66 6.14
C SER A 402 14.37 -34.37 5.31
N PHE A 403 14.88 -33.25 5.81
CA PHE A 403 14.93 -31.95 5.12
C PHE A 403 15.83 -31.99 3.87
N SER A 404 16.95 -32.71 3.94
CA SER A 404 17.87 -32.89 2.80
C SER A 404 17.29 -33.82 1.73
N ILE A 405 16.53 -34.85 2.12
CA ILE A 405 15.83 -35.76 1.20
C ILE A 405 14.67 -35.04 0.48
N ASN A 406 13.92 -34.17 1.19
CA ASN A 406 12.84 -33.37 0.59
C ASN A 406 13.36 -32.24 -0.32
N ILE A 407 14.52 -31.65 0.01
CA ILE A 407 15.24 -30.75 -0.90
C ILE A 407 15.70 -31.51 -2.16
N GLY A 408 16.19 -32.74 -2.01
CA GLY A 408 16.55 -33.61 -3.13
C GLY A 408 15.39 -33.94 -4.06
N THR A 409 14.19 -34.21 -3.53
CA THR A 409 12.99 -34.45 -4.35
C THR A 409 12.44 -33.19 -5.00
N ALA A 410 12.50 -32.03 -4.32
CA ALA A 410 12.15 -30.73 -4.89
C ALA A 410 13.12 -30.30 -6.02
N LEU A 411 14.42 -30.63 -5.88
CA LEU A 411 15.43 -30.40 -6.92
C LEU A 411 15.25 -31.30 -8.16
N TRP A 412 14.50 -32.42 -8.04
CA TRP A 412 14.25 -33.36 -9.15
C TRP A 412 13.05 -32.98 -10.06
N ARG A 413 12.52 -31.75 -9.92
CA ARG A 413 11.64 -31.08 -10.91
C ARG A 413 10.39 -31.86 -11.37
N ILE A 414 9.51 -32.24 -10.44
CA ILE A 414 8.10 -32.48 -10.78
C ILE A 414 7.26 -31.36 -10.17
N PRO A 415 6.76 -30.40 -10.95
CA PRO A 415 5.97 -29.28 -10.46
C PRO A 415 4.52 -29.73 -10.23
N GLU A 416 4.32 -30.71 -9.36
CA GLU A 416 2.99 -31.05 -8.86
C GLU A 416 2.72 -30.33 -7.55
N VAL A 417 1.44 -30.03 -7.33
CA VAL A 417 0.93 -29.50 -6.07
C VAL A 417 1.32 -30.48 -4.97
N PHE A 418 2.11 -30.04 -3.99
CA PHE A 418 2.37 -30.86 -2.80
C PHE A 418 1.04 -31.41 -2.27
N ASN A 419 0.97 -32.71 -2.06
CA ASN A 419 -0.23 -33.27 -1.45
C ASN A 419 -0.35 -32.73 -0.01
N ARG A 420 -1.56 -32.83 0.58
CA ARG A 420 -1.81 -32.28 1.92
C ARG A 420 -0.84 -32.82 2.98
N ILE A 421 -0.41 -34.07 2.84
CA ILE A 421 0.48 -34.74 3.80
C ILE A 421 1.88 -34.11 3.75
N GLU A 422 2.43 -33.91 2.55
CA GLU A 422 3.73 -33.25 2.36
C GLU A 422 3.73 -31.83 2.91
N ILE A 423 2.64 -31.08 2.70
CA ILE A 423 2.48 -29.73 3.25
C ILE A 423 2.51 -29.76 4.79
N TYR A 424 1.79 -30.69 5.41
CA TYR A 424 1.80 -30.82 6.87
C TYR A 424 3.17 -31.24 7.40
N ILE A 425 3.87 -32.16 6.72
CA ILE A 425 5.23 -32.58 7.09
C ILE A 425 6.20 -31.39 6.98
N TYR A 426 6.15 -30.64 5.88
CA TYR A 426 6.98 -29.46 5.67
C TYR A 426 6.72 -28.38 6.72
N MET A 427 5.45 -28.10 7.02
CA MET A 427 5.07 -27.14 8.07
C MET A 427 5.54 -27.60 9.46
N ALA A 428 5.34 -28.88 9.80
CA ALA A 428 5.79 -29.44 11.07
C ALA A 428 7.32 -29.41 11.21
N ALA A 429 8.06 -29.72 10.15
CA ALA A 429 9.52 -29.65 10.14
C ALA A 429 10.02 -28.22 10.39
N ASN A 430 9.48 -27.23 9.67
CA ASN A 430 9.81 -25.81 9.88
C ASN A 430 9.51 -25.36 11.31
N LEU A 431 8.35 -25.75 11.85
CA LEU A 431 7.96 -25.42 13.22
C LEU A 431 8.92 -26.04 14.24
N LEU A 432 9.29 -27.32 14.09
CA LEU A 432 10.22 -27.99 15.00
C LEU A 432 11.62 -27.34 15.00
N VAL A 433 12.13 -26.95 13.82
CA VAL A 433 13.40 -26.21 13.72
C VAL A 433 13.32 -24.89 14.49
N MET A 434 12.21 -24.15 14.36
CA MET A 434 12.01 -22.89 15.05
C MET A 434 11.87 -23.07 16.57
N LEU A 435 11.15 -24.09 17.02
CA LEU A 435 10.99 -24.42 18.44
C LEU A 435 12.31 -24.87 19.08
N TYR A 436 13.19 -25.52 18.33
CA TYR A 436 14.55 -25.81 18.79
C TYR A 436 15.39 -24.52 18.88
N ALA A 437 15.35 -23.69 17.84
CA ALA A 437 16.21 -22.54 17.72
C ALA A 437 15.90 -21.41 18.73
N GLN A 438 14.68 -21.36 19.30
CA GLN A 438 14.22 -20.29 20.18
C GLN A 438 14.99 -20.13 21.50
N GLN A 439 15.86 -21.09 21.84
CA GLN A 439 16.73 -21.02 23.01
C GLN A 439 17.83 -19.96 22.88
N SER A 440 18.14 -19.51 21.65
CA SER A 440 19.12 -18.46 21.37
C SER A 440 18.62 -17.56 20.24
N SER A 441 18.53 -16.27 20.50
CA SER A 441 18.11 -15.27 19.50
C SER A 441 18.95 -15.33 18.22
N PHE A 442 20.27 -15.53 18.37
CA PHE A 442 21.17 -15.66 17.23
C PHE A 442 20.90 -16.92 16.40
N ARG A 443 20.76 -18.09 17.05
CA ARG A 443 20.45 -19.35 16.34
C ARG A 443 19.08 -19.28 15.65
N TYR A 444 18.09 -18.72 16.34
CA TYR A 444 16.75 -18.51 15.81
C TYR A 444 16.79 -17.61 14.56
N GLY A 445 17.44 -16.46 14.65
CA GLY A 445 17.62 -15.56 13.51
C GLY A 445 18.32 -16.21 12.32
N VAL A 446 19.44 -16.90 12.53
CA VAL A 446 20.20 -17.57 11.45
C VAL A 446 19.37 -18.66 10.77
N LEU A 447 18.76 -19.56 11.54
CA LEU A 447 18.00 -20.68 10.97
C LEU A 447 16.76 -20.19 10.21
N VAL A 448 16.02 -19.21 10.76
CA VAL A 448 14.91 -18.59 10.05
C VAL A 448 15.37 -17.90 8.77
N SER A 449 16.50 -17.17 8.81
CA SER A 449 17.05 -16.50 7.64
C SER A 449 17.40 -17.49 6.53
N LEU A 450 18.00 -18.63 6.89
CA LEU A 450 18.30 -19.70 5.95
C LEU A 450 17.02 -20.31 5.35
N LEU A 451 16.00 -20.58 6.18
CA LEU A 451 14.72 -21.13 5.69
C LEU A 451 14.02 -20.15 4.75
N LEU A 452 13.99 -18.86 5.09
CA LEU A 452 13.43 -17.82 4.22
C LEU A 452 14.23 -17.66 2.93
N LEU A 453 15.56 -17.68 2.98
CA LEU A 453 16.43 -17.57 1.81
C LEU A 453 16.28 -18.78 0.89
N ILE A 454 16.33 -20.00 1.44
CA ILE A 454 16.13 -21.25 0.68
C ILE A 454 14.77 -21.21 0.00
N GLY A 455 13.74 -20.83 0.76
CA GLY A 455 12.40 -20.68 0.27
C GLY A 455 12.24 -19.66 -0.85
N TYR A 456 12.76 -18.47 -0.66
CA TYR A 456 12.58 -17.36 -1.58
C TYR A 456 13.43 -17.50 -2.86
N VAL A 457 14.61 -18.12 -2.77
CA VAL A 457 15.55 -18.27 -3.90
C VAL A 457 15.33 -19.58 -4.66
N PHE A 458 15.21 -20.70 -3.96
CA PHE A 458 15.33 -22.03 -4.58
C PHE A 458 13.98 -22.74 -4.80
N LEU A 459 12.93 -22.36 -4.08
CA LEU A 459 11.62 -23.02 -4.17
C LEU A 459 10.61 -22.26 -5.06
N GLN A 460 11.02 -21.18 -5.73
CA GLN A 460 10.17 -20.53 -6.74
C GLN A 460 9.97 -21.47 -7.95
N PRO A 461 8.72 -21.59 -8.48
CA PRO A 461 8.45 -22.46 -9.63
C PRO A 461 9.41 -22.19 -10.81
N VAL A 462 9.83 -23.23 -11.53
CA VAL A 462 10.70 -23.10 -12.71
C VAL A 462 10.07 -22.18 -13.78
N THR A 463 8.74 -22.17 -13.89
CA THR A 463 7.97 -21.25 -14.77
C THR A 463 7.95 -19.79 -14.31
N GLN A 464 8.55 -19.49 -13.16
CA GLN A 464 8.77 -18.15 -12.62
C GLN A 464 10.24 -17.72 -12.66
N HIS A 465 11.16 -18.51 -13.23
CA HIS A 465 12.50 -18.01 -13.51
C HIS A 465 12.40 -16.86 -14.52
N ALA A 466 12.61 -15.66 -14.00
CA ALA A 466 12.46 -14.44 -14.78
C ALA A 466 13.65 -14.31 -15.74
N LEU A 467 13.37 -14.26 -17.05
CA LEU A 467 14.34 -13.90 -18.10
C LEU A 467 14.84 -12.45 -17.92
N PHE A 468 14.00 -11.63 -17.30
CA PHE A 468 14.27 -10.26 -16.95
C PHE A 468 13.36 -9.84 -15.79
N GLN A 469 13.89 -9.04 -14.88
CA GLN A 469 13.15 -8.48 -13.78
C GLN A 469 13.60 -7.06 -13.51
N THR A 470 12.65 -6.16 -13.26
CA THR A 470 12.91 -4.78 -12.85
C THR A 470 11.83 -4.30 -11.91
N ARG A 471 12.18 -3.36 -11.03
CA ARG A 471 11.25 -2.67 -10.13
C ARG A 471 11.27 -1.18 -10.42
N THR A 472 10.10 -0.55 -10.44
CA THR A 472 9.92 0.89 -10.64
C THR A 472 9.00 1.45 -9.55
N PHE A 473 8.70 2.75 -9.62
CA PHE A 473 7.68 3.37 -8.76
C PHE A 473 6.29 2.76 -8.95
N PHE A 474 5.98 2.21 -10.14
CA PHE A 474 4.67 1.66 -10.48
C PHE A 474 4.53 0.16 -10.19
N GLY A 475 5.62 -0.54 -9.87
CA GLY A 475 5.60 -1.92 -9.37
C GLY A 475 6.76 -2.77 -9.86
N THR A 476 6.59 -4.09 -9.81
CA THR A 476 7.59 -5.07 -10.24
C THR A 476 7.18 -5.71 -11.56
N TYR A 477 8.08 -5.72 -12.54
CA TYR A 477 7.88 -6.36 -13.83
C TYR A 477 8.77 -7.59 -13.96
N LYS A 478 8.18 -8.72 -14.36
CA LYS A 478 8.89 -9.98 -14.61
C LYS A 478 8.56 -10.49 -16.00
N ILE A 479 9.57 -10.85 -16.77
CA ILE A 479 9.40 -11.58 -18.03
C ILE A 479 9.65 -13.05 -17.74
N THR A 480 8.63 -13.88 -17.88
CA THR A 480 8.72 -15.32 -17.65
C THR A 480 8.43 -16.08 -18.95
N THR A 481 8.70 -17.39 -18.93
CA THR A 481 8.39 -18.28 -20.03
C THR A 481 7.74 -19.56 -19.51
N ASP A 482 7.03 -20.27 -20.39
CA ASP A 482 6.51 -21.58 -20.09
C ASP A 482 7.60 -22.66 -20.14
N GLN A 483 7.28 -23.89 -19.73
CA GLN A 483 8.26 -24.97 -19.65
C GLN A 483 8.92 -25.29 -21.00
N THR A 484 8.21 -25.05 -22.10
CA THR A 484 8.66 -25.31 -23.48
C THR A 484 9.35 -24.10 -24.12
N ALA A 485 9.49 -22.99 -23.40
CA ALA A 485 10.00 -21.72 -23.93
C ALA A 485 9.27 -21.22 -25.19
N SER A 486 7.99 -21.58 -25.33
CA SER A 486 7.17 -21.30 -26.50
C SER A 486 6.52 -19.92 -26.45
N VAL A 487 6.40 -19.34 -25.24
CA VAL A 487 5.77 -18.03 -25.02
C VAL A 487 6.57 -17.21 -24.01
N HIS A 488 6.77 -15.93 -24.31
CA HIS A 488 7.20 -14.93 -23.33
C HIS A 488 5.98 -14.26 -22.72
N LYS A 489 5.99 -14.06 -21.39
CA LYS A 489 4.89 -13.47 -20.62
C LYS A 489 5.42 -12.26 -19.85
N LEU A 490 4.72 -11.13 -19.93
CA LEU A 490 4.98 -9.97 -19.08
C LEU A 490 4.05 -10.02 -17.86
N MET A 491 4.64 -10.12 -16.68
CA MET A 491 3.94 -10.07 -15.40
C MET A 491 4.19 -8.72 -14.72
N HIS A 492 3.15 -8.10 -14.16
CA HIS A 492 3.24 -6.97 -13.22
C HIS A 492 2.68 -7.44 -11.88
N GLY A 493 3.53 -7.57 -10.86
CA GLY A 493 3.18 -8.32 -9.65
C GLY A 493 2.79 -9.77 -9.98
N THR A 494 1.57 -10.16 -9.62
CA THR A 494 1.01 -11.51 -9.92
C THR A 494 0.06 -11.54 -11.13
N THR A 495 -0.04 -10.45 -11.89
CA THR A 495 -0.97 -10.30 -13.01
C THR A 495 -0.25 -10.35 -14.36
N LEU A 496 -0.80 -11.10 -15.30
CA LEU A 496 -0.32 -11.16 -16.68
C LEU A 496 -0.81 -9.93 -17.46
N HIS A 497 0.10 -9.17 -18.08
CA HIS A 497 -0.21 -7.98 -18.89
C HIS A 497 0.18 -8.10 -20.36
N GLY A 498 0.51 -9.31 -20.79
CA GLY A 498 0.80 -9.58 -22.19
C GLY A 498 1.60 -10.86 -22.38
N MET A 499 1.44 -11.44 -23.56
CA MET A 499 2.23 -12.58 -23.97
C MET A 499 2.43 -12.58 -25.48
N GLN A 500 3.51 -13.22 -25.90
CA GLN A 500 3.84 -13.39 -27.30
C GLN A 500 4.51 -14.75 -27.52
N TYR A 501 4.12 -15.44 -28.60
CA TYR A 501 4.82 -16.64 -29.03
C TYR A 501 6.26 -16.33 -29.45
N THR A 502 7.18 -17.23 -29.14
CA THR A 502 8.57 -17.15 -29.59
C THR A 502 8.73 -17.63 -31.04
N GLN A 503 7.80 -18.47 -31.52
CA GLN A 503 7.76 -19.02 -32.88
C GLN A 503 7.47 -17.94 -33.93
N ARG A 504 8.35 -17.80 -34.94
CA ARG A 504 8.29 -16.72 -35.96
C ARG A 504 6.94 -16.57 -36.66
N GLU A 505 6.28 -17.67 -36.99
CA GLU A 505 5.01 -17.67 -37.73
C GLU A 505 3.85 -17.10 -36.90
N LYS A 506 3.90 -17.25 -35.58
CA LYS A 506 2.82 -16.86 -34.66
C LYS A 506 3.09 -15.58 -33.88
N GLN A 507 4.22 -14.92 -34.13
CA GLN A 507 4.65 -13.73 -33.39
C GLN A 507 3.68 -12.54 -33.51
N LYS A 508 2.82 -12.49 -34.52
CA LYS A 508 1.80 -11.43 -34.68
C LYS A 508 0.45 -11.80 -34.09
N GLU A 509 0.26 -13.04 -33.63
CA GLU A 509 -1.02 -13.48 -33.07
C GLU A 509 -1.29 -12.75 -31.74
N PRO A 510 -2.45 -12.11 -31.58
CA PRO A 510 -2.82 -11.49 -30.32
C PRO A 510 -3.21 -12.56 -29.31
N LEU A 511 -2.50 -12.59 -28.18
CA LEU A 511 -2.71 -13.55 -27.11
C LEU A 511 -3.31 -12.88 -25.86
N ALA A 512 -3.35 -13.61 -24.75
CA ALA A 512 -3.92 -13.19 -23.48
C ALA A 512 -5.40 -12.80 -23.60
N TYR A 513 -5.76 -11.66 -23.02
CA TYR A 513 -7.11 -11.09 -23.03
C TYR A 513 -7.39 -10.21 -24.26
N TYR A 514 -6.44 -10.09 -25.20
CA TYR A 514 -6.61 -9.29 -26.40
C TYR A 514 -7.33 -10.05 -27.51
N GLY A 515 -7.05 -11.36 -27.66
CA GLY A 515 -7.46 -12.22 -28.78
C GLY A 515 -8.86 -11.95 -29.34
N SER A 516 -9.89 -12.60 -28.77
CA SER A 516 -11.28 -12.50 -29.25
C SER A 516 -11.93 -11.12 -29.02
N PRO A 517 -11.83 -10.49 -27.83
CA PRO A 517 -12.61 -9.29 -27.54
C PRO A 517 -12.28 -8.10 -28.43
N LEU A 518 -10.98 -7.82 -28.61
CA LEU A 518 -10.58 -6.71 -29.48
C LEU A 518 -10.77 -7.06 -30.94
N GLN A 519 -10.60 -8.33 -31.35
CA GLN A 519 -10.85 -8.71 -32.73
C GLN A 519 -12.30 -8.40 -33.16
N GLU A 520 -13.28 -8.67 -32.29
CA GLU A 520 -14.69 -8.31 -32.52
C GLU A 520 -14.93 -6.79 -32.50
N VAL A 521 -14.25 -6.05 -31.62
CA VAL A 521 -14.34 -4.58 -31.62
C VAL A 521 -13.74 -3.96 -32.89
N PHE A 522 -12.61 -4.47 -33.37
CA PHE A 522 -11.99 -3.99 -34.61
C PHE A 522 -12.76 -4.42 -35.86
N SER A 523 -13.48 -5.55 -35.84
CA SER A 523 -14.27 -6.02 -37.00
C SER A 523 -15.45 -5.11 -37.33
N VAL A 524 -15.93 -4.32 -36.37
CA VAL A 524 -17.05 -3.38 -36.56
C VAL A 524 -16.63 -1.95 -36.89
N LEU A 525 -15.32 -1.67 -36.89
CA LEU A 525 -14.78 -0.35 -37.24
C LEU A 525 -14.82 -0.11 -38.76
N PRO A 526 -14.88 1.17 -39.20
CA PRO A 526 -14.98 1.48 -40.62
C PRO A 526 -13.69 1.12 -41.38
N THR A 527 -13.83 0.86 -42.67
CA THR A 527 -12.71 0.43 -43.53
C THR A 527 -11.76 1.58 -43.90
N GLN A 528 -12.16 2.83 -43.74
CA GLN A 528 -11.30 4.01 -43.93
C GLN A 528 -10.13 4.04 -42.92
N PRO A 529 -9.03 4.78 -43.19
CA PRO A 529 -7.94 4.94 -42.24
C PRO A 529 -8.43 5.42 -40.86
N LEU A 530 -8.00 4.72 -39.81
CA LEU A 530 -8.41 4.98 -38.42
C LEU A 530 -7.33 5.76 -37.66
N HIS A 531 -7.77 6.61 -36.75
CA HIS A 531 -6.94 7.16 -35.69
C HIS A 531 -7.26 6.44 -34.38
N ILE A 532 -6.27 5.72 -33.84
CA ILE A 532 -6.41 4.84 -32.69
C ILE A 532 -5.60 5.41 -31.52
N ALA A 533 -6.24 5.55 -30.36
CA ALA A 533 -5.54 5.78 -29.09
C ALA A 533 -5.59 4.51 -28.25
N ALA A 534 -4.46 4.13 -27.65
CA ALA A 534 -4.38 3.07 -26.67
C ALA A 534 -3.76 3.60 -25.38
N ILE A 535 -4.52 3.56 -24.29
CA ILE A 535 -4.09 3.90 -22.95
C ILE A 535 -3.57 2.61 -22.30
N GLY A 536 -2.27 2.58 -22.01
CA GLY A 536 -1.51 1.37 -21.66
C GLY A 536 -0.85 0.74 -22.88
N LEU A 537 0.44 0.39 -22.77
CA LEU A 537 1.20 -0.26 -23.84
C LEU A 537 1.24 -1.79 -23.69
N GLY A 538 1.41 -2.29 -22.47
CA GLY A 538 1.69 -3.71 -22.21
C GLY A 538 2.92 -4.19 -23.00
N VAL A 539 2.77 -5.30 -23.73
CA VAL A 539 3.81 -5.83 -24.63
C VAL A 539 3.70 -5.29 -26.07
N GLY A 540 2.75 -4.39 -26.34
CA GLY A 540 2.50 -3.82 -27.66
C GLY A 540 1.50 -4.59 -28.54
N THR A 541 0.74 -5.54 -28.00
CA THR A 541 -0.21 -6.40 -28.75
C THR A 541 -1.17 -5.61 -29.63
N VAL A 542 -1.69 -4.49 -29.13
CA VAL A 542 -2.64 -3.62 -29.85
C VAL A 542 -2.05 -3.10 -31.17
N ALA A 543 -0.73 -2.98 -31.28
CA ALA A 543 -0.07 -2.52 -32.50
C ALA A 543 -0.35 -3.42 -33.71
N CYS A 544 -0.68 -4.70 -33.49
CA CYS A 544 -0.91 -5.66 -34.58
C CYS A 544 -2.36 -5.76 -35.03
N TYR A 545 -3.30 -5.10 -34.34
CA TYR A 545 -4.67 -4.93 -34.83
C TYR A 545 -4.80 -3.82 -35.88
N ARG A 546 -3.81 -2.91 -35.94
CA ARG A 546 -3.83 -1.76 -36.86
C ARG A 546 -3.46 -2.18 -38.28
N ARG A 547 -4.13 -1.59 -39.26
CA ARG A 547 -3.76 -1.71 -40.67
C ARG A 547 -2.66 -0.70 -41.00
N PRO A 548 -1.86 -0.91 -42.06
CA PRO A 548 -0.75 0.00 -42.41
C PRO A 548 -1.15 1.47 -42.58
N GLN A 549 -2.37 1.73 -43.05
CA GLN A 549 -2.93 3.07 -43.23
C GLN A 549 -3.45 3.73 -41.95
N ASP A 550 -3.70 2.95 -40.89
CA ASP A 550 -4.19 3.48 -39.63
C ASP A 550 -3.05 4.25 -38.91
N THR A 551 -3.38 5.04 -37.90
CA THR A 551 -2.42 5.67 -36.97
C THR A 551 -2.72 5.21 -35.55
N LEU A 552 -1.68 4.96 -34.76
CA LEU A 552 -1.81 4.49 -33.39
C LEU A 552 -0.85 5.24 -32.46
N THR A 553 -1.43 5.85 -31.43
CA THR A 553 -0.72 6.50 -30.33
C THR A 553 -0.96 5.73 -29.04
N PHE A 554 0.12 5.27 -28.41
CA PHE A 554 0.10 4.71 -27.06
C PHE A 554 0.35 5.80 -26.03
N PHE A 555 -0.35 5.73 -24.90
CA PHE A 555 -0.09 6.54 -23.70
C PHE A 555 0.36 5.59 -22.58
N GLU A 556 1.62 5.70 -22.17
CA GLU A 556 2.23 4.79 -21.20
C GLU A 556 2.85 5.57 -20.03
N ILE A 557 2.47 5.21 -18.80
CA ILE A 557 2.91 5.90 -17.60
C ILE A 557 4.33 5.50 -17.17
N ASP A 558 4.72 4.24 -17.41
CA ASP A 558 5.99 3.70 -16.96
C ASP A 558 7.00 3.52 -18.13
N PRO A 559 8.10 4.29 -18.14
CA PRO A 559 9.17 4.12 -19.13
C PRO A 559 9.78 2.71 -19.21
N ALA A 560 9.72 1.91 -18.13
CA ALA A 560 10.21 0.54 -18.12
C ALA A 560 9.38 -0.37 -19.03
N VAL A 561 8.05 -0.19 -19.09
CA VAL A 561 7.18 -0.95 -19.99
C VAL A 561 7.54 -0.68 -21.45
N VAL A 562 7.81 0.59 -21.79
CA VAL A 562 8.29 0.97 -23.14
C VAL A 562 9.63 0.31 -23.48
N LYS A 563 10.58 0.28 -22.54
CA LYS A 563 11.87 -0.40 -22.74
C LYS A 563 11.71 -1.90 -22.93
N ILE A 564 10.81 -2.54 -22.18
CA ILE A 564 10.49 -3.97 -22.30
C ILE A 564 9.86 -4.27 -23.67
N ALA A 565 8.83 -3.54 -24.06
CA ALA A 565 8.10 -3.77 -25.31
C ALA A 565 8.94 -3.49 -26.57
N LYS A 566 9.91 -2.58 -26.50
CA LYS A 566 10.86 -2.30 -27.60
C LYS A 566 12.00 -3.32 -27.70
N ASN A 567 12.22 -4.14 -26.67
CA ASN A 567 13.33 -5.09 -26.66
C ASN A 567 12.93 -6.38 -27.41
N THR A 568 13.43 -6.51 -28.64
CA THR A 568 13.16 -7.64 -29.55
C THR A 568 13.65 -8.99 -29.05
N ARG A 569 14.49 -9.03 -28.01
CA ARG A 569 14.83 -10.28 -27.31
C ARG A 569 13.62 -10.88 -26.59
N TYR A 570 12.70 -10.03 -26.13
CA TYR A 570 11.53 -10.44 -25.37
C TYR A 570 10.25 -10.33 -26.19
N PHE A 571 10.01 -9.16 -26.80
CA PHE A 571 8.79 -8.89 -27.55
C PHE A 571 9.08 -8.20 -28.88
N THR A 572 8.40 -8.62 -29.93
CA THR A 572 8.64 -8.14 -31.31
C THR A 572 7.45 -7.41 -31.93
N PHE A 573 6.32 -7.26 -31.22
CA PHE A 573 5.12 -6.60 -31.76
C PHE A 573 5.41 -5.20 -32.32
N LEU A 574 6.12 -4.33 -31.58
CA LEU A 574 6.46 -2.98 -32.03
C LEU A 574 7.44 -2.94 -33.21
N HIS A 575 8.15 -4.04 -33.47
CA HIS A 575 9.08 -4.17 -34.59
C HIS A 575 8.41 -4.77 -35.84
N LEU A 576 7.54 -5.77 -35.65
CA LEU A 576 6.91 -6.53 -36.74
C LEU A 576 5.61 -5.91 -37.26
N CYS A 577 4.96 -5.10 -36.44
CA CYS A 577 3.71 -4.42 -36.78
C CYS A 577 4.00 -2.95 -37.11
N PRO A 578 3.11 -2.26 -37.85
CA PRO A 578 3.44 -0.95 -38.42
C PRO A 578 3.81 0.09 -37.33
N PRO A 579 4.72 1.05 -37.58
CA PRO A 579 5.30 1.93 -36.53
C PRO A 579 4.27 2.73 -35.73
N THR A 580 4.46 2.86 -34.41
CA THR A 580 3.49 3.55 -33.52
C THR A 580 4.13 4.72 -32.79
N ASN A 581 3.31 5.69 -32.40
CA ASN A 581 3.75 6.76 -31.51
C ASN A 581 3.56 6.31 -30.05
N ILE A 582 4.47 6.70 -29.15
CA ILE A 582 4.39 6.38 -27.73
C ILE A 582 4.64 7.67 -26.94
N ILE A 583 3.62 8.13 -26.23
CA ILE A 583 3.67 9.30 -25.35
C ILE A 583 3.82 8.81 -23.91
N LEU A 584 4.88 9.26 -23.25
CA LEU A 584 5.15 8.93 -21.86
C LEU A 584 4.42 9.88 -20.91
N GLY A 585 3.82 9.32 -19.86
CA GLY A 585 3.15 10.04 -18.78
C GLY A 585 1.78 9.48 -18.46
N ASP A 586 1.14 10.03 -17.44
CA ASP A 586 -0.23 9.66 -17.09
C ASP A 586 -1.16 9.90 -18.30
N ALA A 587 -1.87 8.84 -18.71
CA ALA A 587 -2.67 8.86 -19.92
C ALA A 587 -3.82 9.87 -19.86
N ARG A 588 -4.40 10.08 -18.68
CA ARG A 588 -5.48 11.03 -18.48
C ARG A 588 -5.01 12.47 -18.63
N LEU A 589 -3.79 12.77 -18.21
CA LEU A 589 -3.18 14.11 -18.37
C LEU A 589 -2.65 14.32 -19.79
N THR A 590 -1.93 13.35 -20.33
CA THR A 590 -1.26 13.46 -21.63
C THR A 590 -2.26 13.53 -22.80
N ILE A 591 -3.32 12.71 -22.78
CA ILE A 591 -4.34 12.70 -23.85
C ILE A 591 -5.10 14.02 -23.98
N GLN A 592 -5.12 14.86 -22.93
CA GLN A 592 -5.78 16.17 -22.99
C GLN A 592 -5.13 17.13 -23.99
N HIS A 593 -3.83 16.95 -24.26
CA HIS A 593 -3.06 17.76 -25.20
C HIS A 593 -3.28 17.35 -26.66
N GLU A 594 -3.85 16.17 -26.90
CA GLU A 594 -4.20 15.73 -28.26
C GLU A 594 -5.34 16.57 -28.83
N PRO A 595 -5.48 16.70 -30.16
CA PRO A 595 -6.58 17.45 -30.74
C PRO A 595 -7.94 16.79 -30.48
N ASP A 596 -8.99 17.60 -30.39
CA ASP A 596 -10.36 17.12 -30.17
C ASP A 596 -10.92 16.42 -31.41
N HIS A 597 -11.82 15.45 -31.21
CA HIS A 597 -12.50 14.71 -32.28
C HIS A 597 -11.58 14.02 -33.32
N VAL A 598 -10.39 13.60 -32.91
CA VAL A 598 -9.43 12.91 -33.80
C VAL A 598 -9.64 11.40 -33.82
N TYR A 599 -9.90 10.79 -32.67
CA TYR A 599 -9.84 9.34 -32.53
C TYR A 599 -11.13 8.64 -32.98
N ASP A 600 -11.00 7.60 -33.80
CA ASP A 600 -12.08 6.69 -34.17
C ASP A 600 -12.33 5.66 -33.06
N ILE A 601 -11.27 5.26 -32.36
CA ILE A 601 -11.36 4.40 -31.19
C ILE A 601 -10.34 4.79 -30.13
N ILE A 602 -10.77 4.81 -28.88
CA ILE A 602 -9.91 4.91 -27.70
C ILE A 602 -10.02 3.60 -26.93
N ILE A 603 -8.90 2.91 -26.74
CA ILE A 603 -8.80 1.66 -26.00
C ILE A 603 -8.18 1.98 -24.64
N VAL A 604 -8.85 1.61 -23.56
CA VAL A 604 -8.38 1.80 -22.18
C VAL A 604 -8.03 0.44 -21.60
N ASP A 605 -6.74 0.18 -21.49
CA ASP A 605 -6.14 -1.05 -20.95
C ASP A 605 -4.95 -0.70 -20.05
N ALA A 606 -5.19 0.18 -19.09
CA ALA A 606 -4.21 0.59 -18.08
C ALA A 606 -4.50 -0.08 -16.75
N PHE A 607 -3.52 -0.80 -16.24
CA PHE A 607 -3.61 -1.57 -15.01
C PHE A 607 -2.39 -1.34 -14.14
N SER A 608 -2.63 -1.34 -12.83
CA SER A 608 -1.60 -1.52 -11.81
C SER A 608 -1.87 -2.87 -11.16
N SER A 609 -1.09 -3.90 -11.52
CA SER A 609 -1.43 -5.30 -11.21
C SER A 609 -2.85 -5.63 -11.69
N ASP A 610 -3.76 -6.11 -10.83
CA ASP A 610 -5.10 -6.52 -11.24
C ASP A 610 -6.14 -5.38 -11.26
N SER A 611 -5.75 -4.12 -10.98
CA SER A 611 -6.68 -3.02 -10.76
C SER A 611 -6.49 -1.86 -11.74
N ILE A 612 -7.62 -1.36 -12.25
CA ILE A 612 -7.66 -0.18 -13.11
C ILE A 612 -7.64 1.05 -12.20
N PRO A 613 -6.73 2.00 -12.42
CA PRO A 613 -6.73 3.23 -11.65
C PRO A 613 -8.11 3.91 -11.72
N ILE A 614 -8.72 4.14 -10.56
CA ILE A 614 -10.10 4.69 -10.44
C ILE A 614 -10.25 5.99 -11.23
N HIS A 615 -9.20 6.80 -11.27
CA HIS A 615 -9.20 8.07 -11.97
C HIS A 615 -9.34 7.95 -13.49
N LEU A 616 -9.18 6.76 -14.09
CA LEU A 616 -9.46 6.50 -15.51
C LEU A 616 -10.92 6.08 -15.74
N LEU A 617 -11.68 5.83 -14.67
CA LEU A 617 -13.04 5.32 -14.66
C LEU A 617 -14.03 6.28 -13.98
N THR A 618 -13.72 7.58 -13.92
CA THR A 618 -14.63 8.62 -13.42
C THR A 618 -15.43 9.27 -14.54
N LYS A 619 -16.50 9.98 -14.18
CA LYS A 619 -17.25 10.83 -15.11
C LYS A 619 -16.33 11.81 -15.85
N GLU A 620 -15.42 12.45 -15.13
CA GLU A 620 -14.49 13.45 -15.67
C GLU A 620 -13.52 12.82 -16.67
N ALA A 621 -13.00 11.62 -16.38
CA ALA A 621 -12.16 10.87 -17.30
C ALA A 621 -12.90 10.51 -18.59
N LEU A 622 -14.13 9.99 -18.49
CA LEU A 622 -14.94 9.67 -19.67
C LEU A 622 -15.24 10.90 -20.51
N ASN A 623 -15.51 12.06 -19.89
CA ASN A 623 -15.69 13.32 -20.62
C ASN A 623 -14.44 13.74 -21.39
N ILE A 624 -13.24 13.55 -20.83
CA ILE A 624 -11.97 13.78 -21.53
C ILE A 624 -11.90 12.88 -22.77
N TYR A 625 -12.13 11.57 -22.63
CA TYR A 625 -12.07 10.63 -23.76
C TYR A 625 -13.11 10.99 -24.84
N LEU A 626 -14.35 11.32 -24.44
CA LEU A 626 -15.41 11.71 -25.36
C LEU A 626 -15.12 12.99 -26.14
N LYS A 627 -14.35 13.92 -25.55
CA LYS A 627 -13.92 15.15 -26.22
C LYS A 627 -12.91 14.84 -27.33
N LYS A 628 -12.05 13.84 -27.13
CA LYS A 628 -11.05 13.38 -28.12
C LYS A 628 -11.64 12.43 -29.17
N LEU A 629 -12.76 11.79 -28.87
CA LEU A 629 -13.43 10.83 -29.74
C LEU A 629 -14.26 11.52 -30.84
N LYS A 630 -14.23 10.97 -32.05
CA LYS A 630 -15.13 11.33 -33.16
C LYS A 630 -16.60 11.04 -32.80
N LYS A 631 -17.53 11.65 -33.55
CA LYS A 631 -18.99 11.52 -33.31
C LYS A 631 -19.49 10.06 -33.31
N ASN A 632 -18.91 9.22 -34.18
CA ASN A 632 -19.25 7.79 -34.30
C ASN A 632 -18.16 6.88 -33.73
N GLY A 633 -17.19 7.43 -32.98
CA GLY A 633 -16.11 6.64 -32.43
C GLY A 633 -16.54 5.73 -31.29
N LEU A 634 -15.65 4.82 -30.95
CA LEU A 634 -15.84 3.84 -29.87
C LEU A 634 -14.85 4.10 -28.72
N LEU A 635 -15.32 3.96 -27.48
CA LEU A 635 -14.46 3.90 -26.30
C LEU A 635 -14.55 2.48 -25.74
N ALA A 636 -13.48 1.70 -25.87
CA ALA A 636 -13.40 0.33 -25.40
C ALA A 636 -12.57 0.28 -24.11
N LEU A 637 -13.15 -0.19 -23.01
CA LEU A 637 -12.49 -0.32 -21.72
C LEU A 637 -12.36 -1.79 -21.35
N HIS A 638 -11.13 -2.24 -21.11
CA HIS A 638 -10.87 -3.52 -20.46
C HIS A 638 -11.15 -3.34 -18.97
N ILE A 639 -12.08 -4.13 -18.40
CA ILE A 639 -12.54 -3.97 -17.01
C ILE A 639 -12.39 -5.24 -16.17
N SER A 640 -11.56 -6.19 -16.61
CA SER A 640 -11.31 -7.43 -15.88
C SER A 640 -10.68 -7.15 -14.53
N ASN A 641 -11.32 -7.59 -13.45
CA ASN A 641 -10.79 -7.45 -12.11
C ASN A 641 -11.23 -8.64 -11.25
N ARG A 642 -10.35 -9.10 -10.34
CA ARG A 642 -10.61 -10.27 -9.49
C ARG A 642 -11.55 -9.97 -8.31
N HIS A 643 -11.68 -8.70 -7.94
CA HIS A 643 -12.30 -8.24 -6.70
C HIS A 643 -13.37 -7.16 -6.89
N LEU A 644 -13.41 -6.46 -8.03
CA LEU A 644 -14.30 -5.34 -8.30
C LEU A 644 -15.20 -5.60 -9.52
N LYS A 645 -16.50 -5.36 -9.35
CA LYS A 645 -17.51 -5.36 -10.42
C LYS A 645 -17.64 -3.95 -10.99
N LEU A 646 -16.86 -3.65 -12.01
CA LEU A 646 -16.78 -2.30 -12.59
C LEU A 646 -17.88 -1.99 -13.64
N ALA A 647 -18.49 -3.01 -14.24
CA ALA A 647 -19.53 -2.80 -15.26
C ALA A 647 -20.74 -1.97 -14.75
N PRO A 648 -21.32 -2.21 -13.57
CA PRO A 648 -22.40 -1.37 -13.04
C PRO A 648 -22.00 0.11 -12.88
N ILE A 649 -20.76 0.36 -12.43
CA ILE A 649 -20.23 1.72 -12.26
C ILE A 649 -20.16 2.42 -13.63
N LEU A 650 -19.57 1.75 -14.63
CA LEU A 650 -19.50 2.29 -16.00
C LEU A 650 -20.89 2.48 -16.62
N ALA A 651 -21.84 1.59 -16.35
CA ALA A 651 -23.23 1.75 -16.78
C ALA A 651 -23.85 3.04 -16.21
N ARG A 652 -23.63 3.28 -14.92
CA ARG A 652 -24.11 4.48 -14.22
C ARG A 652 -23.50 5.76 -14.81
N ILE A 653 -22.19 5.76 -15.07
CA ILE A 653 -21.51 6.91 -15.66
C ILE A 653 -21.98 7.12 -17.10
N ALA A 654 -22.01 6.06 -17.92
CA ALA A 654 -22.47 6.11 -19.31
C ALA A 654 -23.88 6.70 -19.40
N ASN A 655 -24.81 6.27 -18.55
CA ASN A 655 -26.16 6.84 -18.49
C ASN A 655 -26.14 8.33 -18.08
N ASN A 656 -25.27 8.74 -17.15
CA ASN A 656 -25.14 10.14 -16.73
C ASN A 656 -24.61 11.05 -17.87
N VAL A 657 -23.67 10.55 -18.67
CA VAL A 657 -23.10 11.27 -19.82
C VAL A 657 -23.82 10.96 -21.14
N GLN A 658 -25.02 10.36 -21.07
CA GLN A 658 -25.89 10.04 -22.22
C GLN A 658 -25.24 9.15 -23.29
N LEU A 659 -24.30 8.30 -22.89
CA LEU A 659 -23.71 7.28 -23.75
C LEU A 659 -24.56 6.02 -23.79
N LYS A 660 -24.34 5.27 -24.86
CA LYS A 660 -24.81 3.90 -25.03
C LYS A 660 -23.67 2.95 -24.71
N SER A 661 -23.99 1.81 -24.12
CA SER A 661 -23.01 0.88 -23.56
C SER A 661 -23.37 -0.57 -23.81
N VAL A 662 -22.38 -1.35 -24.23
CA VAL A 662 -22.44 -2.82 -24.28
C VAL A 662 -21.31 -3.39 -23.44
N VAL A 663 -21.52 -4.59 -22.88
CA VAL A 663 -20.55 -5.32 -22.08
C VAL A 663 -20.34 -6.71 -22.68
N GLY A 664 -19.09 -7.11 -22.83
CA GLY A 664 -18.67 -8.42 -23.31
C GLY A 664 -18.04 -9.23 -22.18
N PHE A 665 -18.47 -10.48 -22.01
CA PHE A 665 -17.89 -11.42 -21.03
C PHE A 665 -17.31 -12.61 -21.77
N PHE A 666 -15.98 -12.66 -21.85
CA PHE A 666 -15.26 -13.68 -22.59
C PHE A 666 -14.70 -14.70 -21.62
N LYS A 667 -15.40 -15.83 -21.48
CA LYS A 667 -14.96 -16.94 -20.63
C LYS A 667 -14.19 -17.95 -21.47
N VAL A 668 -12.97 -18.24 -21.06
CA VAL A 668 -12.07 -19.15 -21.77
C VAL A 668 -11.65 -20.27 -20.84
N ASP A 669 -11.75 -21.52 -21.31
CA ASP A 669 -11.18 -22.67 -20.63
C ASP A 669 -9.68 -22.74 -20.92
N SER A 670 -8.89 -22.48 -19.88
CA SER A 670 -7.43 -22.47 -19.96
C SER A 670 -6.82 -23.84 -20.27
N ASN A 671 -7.56 -24.94 -20.09
CA ASN A 671 -7.09 -26.27 -20.46
C ASN A 671 -7.11 -26.49 -21.98
N ILE A 672 -8.01 -25.78 -22.67
CA ILE A 672 -8.21 -25.89 -24.12
C ILE A 672 -7.41 -24.82 -24.86
N HIS A 673 -7.42 -23.58 -24.34
CA HIS A 673 -6.70 -22.44 -24.90
C HIS A 673 -5.73 -21.85 -23.86
N PRO A 674 -4.55 -22.46 -23.65
CA PRO A 674 -3.63 -22.10 -22.57
C PRO A 674 -3.01 -20.70 -22.68
N HIS A 675 -3.17 -20.04 -23.84
CA HIS A 675 -2.63 -18.72 -24.14
C HIS A 675 -3.71 -17.65 -24.34
N ILE A 676 -4.98 -17.98 -24.11
CA ILE A 676 -6.09 -17.01 -24.13
C ILE A 676 -6.67 -16.95 -22.72
N HIS A 677 -6.86 -15.74 -22.22
CA HIS A 677 -7.33 -15.51 -20.85
C HIS A 677 -8.73 -14.89 -20.86
N SER A 678 -9.54 -15.31 -19.88
CA SER A 678 -10.88 -14.75 -19.69
C SER A 678 -10.78 -13.24 -19.43
N SER A 679 -11.71 -12.48 -20.00
CA SER A 679 -11.74 -11.03 -19.84
C SER A 679 -13.14 -10.44 -19.92
N GLN A 680 -13.26 -9.21 -19.42
CA GLN A 680 -14.48 -8.44 -19.47
C GLN A 680 -14.20 -7.06 -20.07
N TRP A 681 -15.01 -6.68 -21.05
CA TRP A 681 -14.85 -5.42 -21.78
C TRP A 681 -16.16 -4.64 -21.81
N VAL A 682 -16.07 -3.31 -21.76
CA VAL A 682 -17.20 -2.41 -21.97
C VAL A 682 -16.90 -1.51 -23.15
N VAL A 683 -17.83 -1.43 -24.11
CA VAL A 683 -17.70 -0.53 -25.26
C VAL A 683 -18.80 0.52 -25.18
N LEU A 684 -18.38 1.77 -25.23
CA LEU A 684 -19.23 2.95 -25.13
C LEU A 684 -19.22 3.74 -26.44
N SER A 685 -20.38 4.30 -26.81
CA SER A 685 -20.48 5.22 -27.94
C SER A 685 -21.60 6.23 -27.73
N ARG A 686 -21.54 7.36 -28.43
CA ARG A 686 -22.62 8.38 -28.44
C ARG A 686 -23.87 7.87 -29.14
N GLN A 687 -23.74 6.87 -30.02
CA GLN A 687 -24.84 6.32 -30.82
C GLN A 687 -24.93 4.80 -30.64
N MET A 688 -26.16 4.26 -30.77
CA MET A 688 -26.36 2.80 -30.74
C MET A 688 -25.85 2.12 -32.01
N LYS A 689 -25.88 2.81 -33.17
CA LYS A 689 -25.59 2.22 -34.47
C LYS A 689 -24.28 1.41 -34.53
N PRO A 690 -23.11 1.92 -34.08
CA PRO A 690 -21.87 1.14 -34.10
C PRO A 690 -21.85 -0.01 -33.07
N LEU A 691 -22.64 0.09 -31.99
CA LEU A 691 -22.73 -0.96 -30.97
C LEU A 691 -23.68 -2.09 -31.36
N GLN A 692 -24.67 -1.82 -32.22
CA GLN A 692 -25.61 -2.84 -32.70
C GLN A 692 -24.91 -3.96 -33.46
N THR A 693 -23.84 -3.66 -34.19
CA THR A 693 -23.05 -4.67 -34.90
C THR A 693 -22.31 -5.60 -33.93
N LEU A 694 -21.88 -5.10 -32.77
CA LEU A 694 -21.27 -5.95 -31.74
C LEU A 694 -22.27 -6.93 -31.11
N LEU A 695 -23.55 -6.55 -31.01
CA LEU A 695 -24.61 -7.39 -30.45
C LEU A 695 -24.95 -8.62 -31.33
N ILE A 696 -24.32 -8.76 -32.51
CA ILE A 696 -24.40 -9.98 -33.33
C ILE A 696 -23.63 -11.13 -32.65
N TYR A 697 -22.56 -10.81 -31.93
CA TYR A 697 -21.77 -11.77 -31.17
C TYR A 697 -22.45 -12.06 -29.82
N PRO A 698 -22.63 -13.34 -29.44
CA PRO A 698 -23.40 -13.73 -28.25
C PRO A 698 -22.78 -13.28 -26.90
N GLU A 699 -21.50 -12.94 -26.89
CA GLU A 699 -20.71 -12.51 -25.75
C GLU A 699 -21.09 -11.08 -25.32
N TRP A 700 -21.55 -10.24 -26.26
CA TRP A 700 -21.88 -8.85 -26.03
C TRP A 700 -23.35 -8.65 -25.68
N LYS A 701 -23.60 -7.89 -24.61
CA LYS A 701 -24.95 -7.58 -24.13
C LYS A 701 -25.07 -6.10 -23.85
N ILE A 702 -26.29 -5.57 -23.95
CA ILE A 702 -26.58 -4.20 -23.53
C ILE A 702 -26.29 -4.06 -22.04
N LEU A 703 -25.51 -3.05 -21.68
CA LEU A 703 -25.16 -2.76 -20.30
C LEU A 703 -26.20 -1.78 -19.73
N ILE A 704 -26.94 -2.21 -18.70
CA ILE A 704 -28.05 -1.46 -18.10
C ILE A 704 -27.59 -0.79 -16.80
N ALA A 705 -27.93 0.49 -16.62
CA ALA A 705 -27.61 1.25 -15.42
C ALA A 705 -28.65 1.03 -14.32
N HIS A 706 -28.20 0.84 -13.08
CA HIS A 706 -29.06 0.80 -11.91
C HIS A 706 -29.03 2.15 -11.16
N PRO A 707 -30.18 2.68 -10.71
CA PRO A 707 -30.24 3.99 -10.04
C PRO A 707 -29.43 4.07 -8.74
N ASN A 708 -29.35 2.95 -8.00
CA ASN A 708 -28.70 2.86 -6.69
C ASN A 708 -27.17 2.72 -6.77
N THR A 709 -26.63 2.52 -7.98
CA THR A 709 -25.17 2.46 -8.17
C THR A 709 -24.59 3.86 -8.01
N PRO A 710 -23.55 4.05 -7.17
CA PRO A 710 -22.95 5.37 -6.98
C PRO A 710 -22.28 5.86 -8.27
N LEU A 711 -22.37 7.16 -8.50
CA LEU A 711 -21.69 7.82 -9.61
C LEU A 711 -20.26 8.16 -9.18
N TRP A 712 -19.27 7.49 -9.76
CA TRP A 712 -17.87 7.82 -9.51
C TRP A 712 -17.46 9.11 -10.24
N ARG A 713 -16.87 10.01 -9.46
CA ARG A 713 -16.32 11.30 -9.84
C ARG A 713 -14.92 11.45 -9.23
N ASP A 714 -14.13 12.37 -9.72
CA ASP A 714 -12.80 12.64 -9.13
C ASP A 714 -12.86 13.01 -7.64
N ASP A 715 -13.88 13.76 -7.27
CA ASP A 715 -14.13 14.20 -5.89
C ASP A 715 -14.86 13.15 -5.05
N PHE A 716 -15.36 12.06 -5.67
CA PHE A 716 -16.15 11.04 -5.00
C PHE A 716 -16.08 9.67 -5.70
N SER A 717 -15.42 8.72 -5.06
CA SER A 717 -15.44 7.30 -5.43
C SER A 717 -15.71 6.44 -4.20
N ASN A 718 -16.51 5.38 -4.34
CA ASN A 718 -16.79 4.43 -3.26
C ASN A 718 -16.42 3.01 -3.72
N ILE A 719 -15.23 2.54 -3.32
CA ILE A 719 -14.69 1.25 -3.75
C ILE A 719 -15.52 0.10 -3.18
N LEU A 720 -15.98 0.22 -1.93
CA LEU A 720 -16.76 -0.83 -1.25
C LEU A 720 -18.10 -1.11 -1.95
N SER A 721 -18.64 -0.18 -2.72
CA SER A 721 -19.83 -0.41 -3.54
C SER A 721 -19.59 -1.25 -4.80
N ALA A 722 -18.33 -1.39 -5.20
CA ALA A 722 -17.91 -2.16 -6.36
C ALA A 722 -17.33 -3.53 -5.99
N MET A 723 -17.06 -3.81 -4.70
CA MET A 723 -16.73 -5.15 -4.18
C MET A 723 -17.99 -5.99 -4.07
#